data_AF-A0A024THK5-F1
#
_entry.id   AF-A0A024THK5-F1
#
_cell.length_a   1.000
_cell.length_b   1.000
_cell.length_c   1.000
_cell.angle_alpha   90.00
_cell.angle_beta   90.00
_cell.angle_gamma   90.00
#
_symmetry.space_group_name_H-M   'P 1'
#
loop_
_entity.id
_entity.type
_entity.pdbx_description
1 polymer ?
#
loop_
_entity_poly.entity_id
_entity_poly.type
_entity_poly.pdbx_seq_one_letter_code
_entity_poly.pdbx_strand_id
1 'polypeptide(L)'
;MGRCRDIRHKAIGGRRSRNVALVQHYSVYPAWQNYKHIGVTETVDVTSAFGLAYPLTIRNVPSMYHSAATPTSFRMQWPLAKTLWAVSNNSSGVGGSSLVRSSPVYAFGNASSMEALLARNQTVEFPLGWRLALTRQTFGPFGTVVMTRVEPPLALRALYRELTEAIVGAIGHNATTLHAYMSVRKMSMFTPCTMAWRYQCTVGGNFMCDGGKVLTREMSEFFALDGSCSSNGNDQTLNNGHTTMAAVLSQAVRGDELVQSTCAHETLARPSCEQVMQQGLAFIASTPLLSSTLAALADVTQATKRTIQATLAPQVVQFTWDCQVGSATALSHIGVFDEPTFEFFAWLYMFEWVLGYREVVQFTGASKPTMTVVSGRPLVMRFDVNSQEIPQNMAFYIRCTIQYFTIVLLAIAVGVCISIVLSRGYIEGMNMFQFNRVAALVWIGRPLVLLRGVTAVCILSTATLRLDLPAMGGTFTQFVSGPPDTMTTLLSCGEMGWVVYILNDVFSVMTGQVTSRYAWKSSVGVWLAASVWSLVSPVRHAVSIDRQCTADVVDFTLSCHSATFEIGQVDRFVGLLGLAGVGCVVSYAIERGLGSRGANTQISKSLLLHSVAQFQFEQTPWLCGGMYYLDRASAMLNGLLSIRAPNGAYLVMDVKTWQWFVVPVPDTPCTPMPPSFVHAIPLAN
;
A
#
# COMPACT_ATOMS: atom_id res chain seq x y z
N MET A 1 -0.50 -40.99 11.04
CA MET A 1 -0.04 -42.39 11.05
C MET A 1 0.03 -42.90 9.61
N GLY A 2 1.19 -43.35 9.14
CA GLY A 2 1.30 -44.35 8.06
C GLY A 2 1.54 -43.88 6.60
N ARG A 3 2.83 -43.73 6.25
CA ARG A 3 3.53 -44.15 4.99
C ARG A 3 3.04 -43.70 3.60
N CYS A 4 3.94 -43.02 2.88
CA CYS A 4 4.26 -43.25 1.45
C CYS A 4 5.69 -42.73 1.18
N ARG A 5 6.70 -43.61 1.08
CA ARG A 5 7.28 -44.24 -0.14
C ARG A 5 8.47 -43.44 -0.70
N ASP A 6 9.66 -43.85 -0.28
CA ASP A 6 10.95 -43.48 -0.83
C ASP A 6 11.11 -43.98 -2.28
N ILE A 7 11.50 -43.09 -3.19
CA ILE A 7 12.02 -43.44 -4.52
C ILE A 7 13.53 -43.14 -4.51
N ARG A 8 14.35 -44.19 -4.47
CA ARG A 8 15.81 -44.11 -4.65
C ARG A 8 16.13 -44.08 -6.13
N HIS A 9 16.70 -42.97 -6.62
CA HIS A 9 17.49 -42.98 -7.84
C HIS A 9 18.94 -43.36 -7.52
N LYS A 10 19.37 -44.44 -8.17
CA LYS A 10 20.69 -45.07 -8.08
C LYS A 10 21.66 -44.29 -8.99
N ALA A 11 22.56 -43.49 -8.42
CA ALA A 11 23.63 -42.83 -9.16
C ALA A 11 24.92 -43.67 -9.07
N ILE A 12 25.44 -44.02 -10.24
CA ILE A 12 26.64 -44.83 -10.47
C ILE A 12 27.88 -44.03 -10.02
N GLY A 13 28.73 -44.66 -9.22
CA GLY A 13 29.91 -44.05 -8.62
C GLY A 13 31.04 -43.78 -9.61
N GLY A 14 31.51 -42.53 -9.63
CA GLY A 14 32.82 -42.14 -10.13
C GLY A 14 33.58 -41.41 -9.00
N ARG A 15 34.66 -42.03 -8.50
CA ARG A 15 35.57 -41.43 -7.51
C ARG A 15 36.23 -40.17 -8.09
N ARG A 16 35.84 -38.99 -7.61
CA ARG A 16 36.70 -37.79 -7.57
C ARG A 16 36.56 -37.15 -6.20
N SER A 17 37.68 -37.02 -5.50
CA SER A 17 37.79 -36.38 -4.19
C SER A 17 37.21 -34.97 -4.25
N ARG A 18 36.09 -34.74 -3.59
CA ARG A 18 35.66 -33.40 -3.19
C ARG A 18 35.81 -33.30 -1.67
N ASN A 19 36.92 -32.72 -1.24
CA ASN A 19 36.97 -32.05 0.05
C ASN A 19 36.08 -30.81 -0.06
N VAL A 20 34.76 -31.00 0.07
CA VAL A 20 33.86 -29.89 0.37
C VAL A 20 34.06 -29.61 1.84
N ALA A 21 34.84 -28.58 2.16
CA ALA A 21 34.84 -28.02 3.49
C ALA A 21 33.41 -27.63 3.82
N LEU A 22 32.83 -28.28 4.83
CA LEU A 22 31.58 -27.84 5.46
C LEU A 22 31.82 -26.44 6.02
N VAL A 23 31.35 -25.43 5.30
CA VAL A 23 31.34 -24.04 5.73
C VAL A 23 30.24 -23.92 6.80
N GLN A 24 30.62 -24.14 8.07
CA GLN A 24 29.78 -23.85 9.23
C GLN A 24 29.48 -22.34 9.27
N HIS A 25 28.23 -22.01 9.60
CA HIS A 25 27.65 -20.68 9.78
C HIS A 25 28.64 -19.50 9.79
N TYR A 26 28.79 -18.83 8.66
CA TYR A 26 29.32 -17.46 8.63
C TYR A 26 28.15 -16.49 8.85
N SER A 27 28.20 -15.74 9.94
CA SER A 27 27.46 -14.49 10.06
C SER A 27 28.07 -13.53 9.03
N VAL A 28 27.45 -13.39 7.86
CA VAL A 28 27.89 -12.43 6.84
C VAL A 28 27.37 -11.06 7.26
N TYR A 29 28.21 -10.28 7.95
CA TYR A 29 27.90 -8.87 8.21
C TYR A 29 28.05 -8.08 6.90
N PRO A 30 27.04 -7.30 6.48
CA PRO A 30 27.16 -6.49 5.27
C PRO A 30 28.21 -5.40 5.51
N ALA A 31 29.29 -5.44 4.72
CA ALA A 31 30.33 -4.42 4.75
C ALA A 31 29.72 -3.08 4.34
N TRP A 32 30.01 -2.03 5.09
CA TRP A 32 29.60 -0.69 4.71
C TRP A 32 30.52 -0.17 3.61
N GLN A 33 29.97 0.23 2.47
CA GLN A 33 30.73 0.87 1.39
C GLN A 33 29.81 1.83 0.61
N ASN A 34 30.38 2.90 0.06
CA ASN A 34 29.66 3.97 -0.65
C ASN A 34 29.91 4.03 -2.16
N TYR A 35 30.36 2.92 -2.76
CA TYR A 35 30.52 2.80 -4.22
C TYR A 35 29.22 2.40 -4.93
N LYS A 36 28.20 2.03 -4.16
CA LYS A 36 26.89 1.61 -4.66
C LYS A 36 25.80 2.11 -3.73
N HIS A 37 24.66 2.38 -4.32
CA HIS A 37 23.41 2.61 -3.64
C HIS A 37 22.61 1.29 -3.62
N ILE A 38 22.22 0.83 -2.44
CA ILE A 38 21.37 -0.37 -2.31
C ILE A 38 19.96 0.00 -2.78
N GLY A 39 19.46 -0.75 -3.76
CA GLY A 39 18.10 -0.59 -4.25
C GLY A 39 17.07 -1.22 -3.32
N VAL A 40 15.91 -0.61 -3.22
CA VAL A 40 14.78 -1.09 -2.41
C VAL A 40 13.50 -0.88 -3.20
N THR A 41 12.77 -1.94 -3.48
CA THR A 41 11.40 -1.88 -3.99
C THR A 41 10.46 -2.34 -2.89
N GLU A 42 9.55 -1.46 -2.46
CA GLU A 42 8.60 -1.70 -1.38
C GLU A 42 7.19 -1.64 -1.92
N THR A 43 6.41 -2.71 -1.71
CA THR A 43 5.04 -2.84 -2.19
C THR A 43 4.05 -3.04 -1.04
N VAL A 44 2.81 -2.63 -1.26
CA VAL A 44 1.65 -2.93 -0.43
C VAL A 44 0.57 -3.56 -1.27
N ASP A 45 -0.11 -4.57 -0.75
CA ASP A 45 -1.12 -5.30 -1.50
C ASP A 45 -2.52 -4.79 -1.14
N VAL A 46 -3.36 -4.52 -2.15
CA VAL A 46 -4.78 -4.21 -1.95
C VAL A 46 -5.61 -5.41 -2.36
N THR A 47 -6.37 -5.99 -1.43
CA THR A 47 -7.20 -7.16 -1.71
C THR A 47 -8.64 -6.75 -2.06
N SER A 48 -9.11 -7.26 -3.19
CA SER A 48 -10.44 -7.01 -3.73
C SER A 48 -11.51 -7.94 -3.13
N ALA A 49 -12.79 -7.66 -3.38
CA ALA A 49 -13.90 -8.53 -2.94
C ALA A 49 -13.85 -9.96 -3.50
N PHE A 50 -13.06 -10.20 -4.55
CA PHE A 50 -12.79 -11.53 -5.11
C PHE A 50 -11.67 -12.29 -4.39
N GLY A 51 -11.00 -11.68 -3.41
CA GLY A 51 -9.84 -12.26 -2.73
C GLY A 51 -8.54 -12.15 -3.53
N LEU A 52 -8.54 -11.39 -4.63
CA LEU A 52 -7.33 -11.12 -5.43
C LEU A 52 -6.57 -9.94 -4.84
N ALA A 53 -5.27 -10.13 -4.61
CA ALA A 53 -4.33 -9.11 -4.14
C ALA A 53 -3.66 -8.42 -5.34
N TYR A 54 -3.62 -7.09 -5.29
CA TYR A 54 -2.96 -6.26 -6.30
C TYR A 54 -1.83 -5.47 -5.64
N PRO A 55 -0.55 -5.72 -6.01
CA PRO A 55 0.57 -5.00 -5.43
C PRO A 55 0.64 -3.57 -5.97
N LEU A 56 0.86 -2.62 -5.07
CA LEU A 56 1.12 -1.21 -5.35
C LEU A 56 2.48 -0.83 -4.79
N THR A 57 3.32 -0.20 -5.60
CA THR A 57 4.65 0.22 -5.20
C THR A 57 4.57 1.54 -4.42
N ILE A 58 5.01 1.52 -3.17
CA ILE A 58 5.03 2.70 -2.29
C ILE A 58 6.42 3.34 -2.19
N ARG A 59 7.47 2.58 -2.52
CA ARG A 59 8.85 3.07 -2.55
C ARG A 59 9.62 2.31 -3.62
N ASN A 60 10.31 3.03 -4.47
CA ASN A 60 11.21 2.43 -5.44
C ASN A 60 12.52 3.22 -5.50
N VAL A 61 13.57 2.61 -4.95
CA VAL A 61 14.93 3.12 -5.01
C VAL A 61 15.72 2.20 -5.94
N PRO A 62 16.18 2.69 -7.10
CA PRO A 62 16.97 1.87 -7.99
C PRO A 62 18.34 1.54 -7.38
N SER A 63 18.77 0.30 -7.54
CA SER A 63 20.13 -0.12 -7.24
C SER A 63 21.08 0.45 -8.30
N MET A 64 22.12 1.17 -7.89
CA MET A 64 23.08 1.77 -8.82
C MET A 64 24.50 1.75 -8.26
N TYR A 65 25.49 1.60 -9.13
CA TYR A 65 26.87 1.91 -8.80
C TYR A 65 27.07 3.42 -8.95
N HIS A 66 27.74 4.07 -7.98
CA HIS A 66 28.04 5.49 -8.08
C HIS A 66 29.03 5.74 -9.22
N SER A 67 28.79 6.81 -9.98
CA SER A 67 29.62 7.23 -11.12
C SER A 67 30.90 7.97 -10.73
N ALA A 68 31.10 8.27 -9.44
CA ALA A 68 32.30 8.95 -8.96
C ALA A 68 33.57 8.14 -9.28
N ALA A 69 34.61 8.83 -9.75
CA ALA A 69 35.87 8.21 -10.21
C ALA A 69 36.52 7.31 -9.13
N THR A 70 36.40 7.68 -7.85
CA THR A 70 36.86 6.88 -6.70
C THR A 70 35.97 7.11 -5.45
N PRO A 71 35.17 6.12 -5.04
CA PRO A 71 34.39 6.15 -3.79
C PRO A 71 35.28 6.33 -2.55
N THR A 72 34.88 7.18 -1.61
CA THR A 72 35.71 7.51 -0.43
C THR A 72 35.93 6.32 0.50
N SER A 73 34.96 5.38 0.58
CA SER A 73 35.10 4.13 1.33
C SER A 73 36.26 3.23 0.86
N PHE A 74 36.69 3.35 -0.41
CA PHE A 74 37.80 2.55 -0.94
C PHE A 74 39.14 2.89 -0.31
N ARG A 75 39.28 4.07 0.31
CA ARG A 75 40.46 4.42 1.11
C ARG A 75 40.56 3.54 2.36
N MET A 76 39.43 3.16 2.95
CA MET A 76 39.37 2.34 4.16
C MET A 76 39.46 0.85 3.84
N GLN A 77 38.62 0.38 2.91
CA GLN A 77 38.53 -1.03 2.55
C GLN A 77 38.15 -1.21 1.07
N TRP A 78 38.91 -2.03 0.35
CA TRP A 78 38.53 -2.51 -0.97
C TRP A 78 37.59 -3.72 -0.92
N PRO A 79 36.60 -3.81 -1.81
CA PRO A 79 35.84 -5.04 -2.00
C PRO A 79 36.74 -6.14 -2.56
N LEU A 80 36.38 -7.41 -2.32
CA LEU A 80 37.11 -8.58 -2.81
C LEU A 80 37.35 -8.55 -4.34
N ALA A 81 36.40 -8.01 -5.11
CA ALA A 81 36.55 -7.87 -6.55
C ALA A 81 37.77 -6.99 -6.94
N LYS A 82 38.06 -5.93 -6.18
CA LYS A 82 39.22 -5.05 -6.43
C LYS A 82 40.55 -5.72 -6.07
N THR A 83 40.58 -6.52 -5.00
CA THR A 83 41.78 -7.29 -4.65
C THR A 83 42.04 -8.43 -5.63
N LEU A 84 40.99 -9.09 -6.14
CA LEU A 84 41.10 -10.07 -7.22
C LEU A 84 41.58 -9.45 -8.53
N TRP A 85 41.08 -8.26 -8.89
CA TRP A 85 41.59 -7.49 -10.02
C TRP A 85 43.08 -7.14 -9.87
N ALA A 86 43.51 -6.76 -8.66
CA ALA A 86 44.90 -6.42 -8.42
C ALA A 86 45.83 -7.61 -8.65
N VAL A 87 45.48 -8.81 -8.15
CA VAL A 87 46.34 -9.99 -8.37
C VAL A 87 46.28 -10.55 -9.80
N SER A 88 45.21 -10.28 -10.55
CA SER A 88 45.12 -10.72 -11.95
C SER A 88 45.83 -9.77 -12.92
N ASN A 89 46.01 -8.50 -12.55
CA ASN A 89 46.61 -7.49 -13.40
C ASN A 89 48.10 -7.28 -13.10
N ASN A 90 48.98 -7.54 -14.08
CA ASN A 90 50.43 -7.40 -13.92
C ASN A 90 50.88 -5.97 -13.59
N SER A 91 50.13 -4.94 -14.00
CA SER A 91 50.52 -3.54 -13.74
C SER A 91 50.25 -3.06 -12.31
N SER A 92 49.47 -3.81 -11.52
CA SER A 92 49.07 -3.46 -10.16
C SER A 92 50.23 -3.48 -9.14
N GLY A 93 51.33 -4.18 -9.46
CA GLY A 93 52.43 -4.44 -8.54
C GLY A 93 52.31 -5.70 -7.69
N VAL A 94 51.13 -6.34 -7.66
CA VAL A 94 50.89 -7.64 -7.00
C VAL A 94 50.34 -8.69 -7.98
N GLY A 95 50.50 -8.46 -9.29
CA GLY A 95 50.09 -9.39 -10.33
C GLY A 95 50.73 -10.77 -10.16
N GLY A 96 49.94 -11.84 -10.33
CA GLY A 96 50.38 -13.22 -10.13
C GLY A 96 50.55 -13.65 -8.66
N SER A 97 50.29 -12.78 -7.70
CA SER A 97 50.36 -13.11 -6.27
C SER A 97 49.10 -13.81 -5.76
N SER A 98 49.19 -14.46 -4.60
CA SER A 98 48.08 -15.15 -3.94
C SER A 98 47.44 -14.29 -2.85
N LEU A 99 46.11 -14.34 -2.70
CA LEU A 99 45.40 -13.73 -1.58
C LEU A 99 45.29 -14.66 -0.36
N VAL A 100 45.78 -15.90 -0.46
CA VAL A 100 45.77 -16.87 0.64
C VAL A 100 46.95 -16.57 1.57
N ARG A 101 46.65 -16.23 2.83
CA ARG A 101 47.67 -15.80 3.82
C ARG A 101 48.79 -16.81 4.06
N SER A 102 48.52 -18.10 3.90
CA SER A 102 49.50 -19.17 4.07
C SER A 102 50.33 -19.47 2.81
N SER A 103 50.04 -18.81 1.68
CA SER A 103 50.79 -19.00 0.44
C SER A 103 52.18 -18.37 0.54
N PRO A 104 53.25 -19.02 0.01
CA PRO A 104 54.57 -18.40 -0.06
C PRO A 104 54.62 -17.16 -0.96
N VAL A 105 53.62 -16.99 -1.84
CA VAL A 105 53.48 -15.83 -2.75
C VAL A 105 52.33 -14.94 -2.31
N TYR A 106 52.10 -14.78 -1.00
CA TYR A 106 51.02 -13.93 -0.50
C TYR A 106 51.24 -12.46 -0.89
N ALA A 107 50.22 -11.85 -1.49
CA ALA A 107 50.28 -10.52 -2.09
C ALA A 107 50.62 -9.40 -1.12
N PHE A 108 50.38 -9.59 0.18
CA PHE A 108 50.57 -8.57 1.22
C PHE A 108 51.59 -8.98 2.29
N GLY A 109 52.65 -9.70 1.90
CA GLY A 109 53.74 -10.12 2.79
C GLY A 109 54.99 -9.25 2.66
N ASN A 110 55.58 -8.84 3.79
CA ASN A 110 56.88 -8.17 4.00
C ASN A 110 57.18 -6.88 3.19
N ALA A 111 57.08 -6.89 1.86
CA ALA A 111 57.47 -5.77 0.98
C ALA A 111 56.28 -5.03 0.35
N SER A 112 55.12 -5.68 0.16
CA SER A 112 53.91 -5.09 -0.39
C SER A 112 52.82 -4.99 0.68
N SER A 113 52.34 -3.77 0.96
CA SER A 113 51.20 -3.54 1.86
C SER A 113 49.96 -3.17 1.05
N MET A 114 48.78 -3.38 1.64
CA MET A 114 47.53 -2.90 1.03
C MET A 114 47.56 -1.38 0.81
N GLU A 115 48.08 -0.62 1.76
CA GLU A 115 48.25 0.84 1.66
C GLU A 115 49.15 1.24 0.48
N ALA A 116 50.25 0.52 0.24
CA ALA A 116 51.12 0.75 -0.92
C ALA A 116 50.43 0.45 -2.25
N LEU A 117 49.55 -0.57 -2.28
CA LEU A 117 48.72 -0.86 -3.45
C LEU A 117 47.68 0.23 -3.71
N LEU A 118 47.05 0.77 -2.66
CA LEU A 118 46.13 1.91 -2.75
C LEU A 118 46.84 3.16 -3.28
N ALA A 119 48.08 3.40 -2.83
CA ALA A 119 48.93 4.48 -3.28
C ALA A 119 49.23 4.37 -4.78
N ARG A 120 49.66 3.17 -5.22
CA ARG A 120 49.99 2.89 -6.62
C ARG A 120 48.79 3.00 -7.55
N ASN A 121 47.60 2.62 -7.09
CA ASN A 121 46.36 2.75 -7.83
C ASN A 121 45.67 4.11 -7.65
N GLN A 122 46.36 5.11 -7.09
CA GLN A 122 45.87 6.49 -6.91
C GLN A 122 44.55 6.59 -6.11
N THR A 123 44.19 5.56 -5.33
CA THR A 123 43.02 5.61 -4.44
C THR A 123 43.31 6.47 -3.21
N VAL A 124 44.57 6.46 -2.78
CA VAL A 124 45.14 7.32 -1.74
C VAL A 124 46.34 8.02 -2.36
N GLU A 125 46.35 9.35 -2.35
CA GLU A 125 47.47 10.12 -2.88
C GLU A 125 48.57 10.26 -1.82
N PHE A 126 49.83 10.14 -2.24
CA PHE A 126 51.00 10.38 -1.40
C PHE A 126 51.81 11.55 -1.96
N PRO A 127 52.34 12.45 -1.11
CA PRO A 127 52.25 12.46 0.35
C PRO A 127 50.81 12.73 0.85
N LEU A 128 50.45 12.12 1.98
CA LEU A 128 49.12 12.28 2.58
C LEU A 128 48.91 13.75 2.99
N GLY A 129 47.76 14.33 2.63
CA GLY A 129 47.32 15.58 3.23
C GLY A 129 47.08 15.41 4.74
N TRP A 130 47.06 16.55 5.45
CA TRP A 130 47.02 16.56 6.92
C TRP A 130 45.77 15.85 7.49
N ARG A 131 44.64 15.85 6.77
CA ARG A 131 43.41 15.17 7.19
C ARG A 131 43.52 13.65 7.07
N LEU A 132 44.01 13.17 5.94
CA LEU A 132 44.25 11.73 5.77
C LEU A 132 45.38 11.23 6.68
N ALA A 133 46.38 12.06 6.97
CA ALA A 133 47.41 11.74 7.94
C ALA A 133 46.84 11.54 9.35
N LEU A 134 45.98 12.44 9.83
CA LEU A 134 45.27 12.28 11.11
C LEU A 134 44.34 11.06 11.10
N THR A 135 43.63 10.82 10.00
CA THR A 135 42.77 9.65 9.84
C THR A 135 43.56 8.34 9.95
N ARG A 136 44.72 8.27 9.27
CA ARG A 136 45.64 7.14 9.36
C ARG A 136 46.19 6.95 10.77
N GLN A 137 46.44 8.03 11.51
CA GLN A 137 46.88 7.97 12.90
C GLN A 137 45.81 7.38 13.83
N THR A 138 44.53 7.73 13.59
CA THR A 138 43.39 7.28 14.40
C THR A 138 42.96 5.86 14.07
N PHE A 139 42.71 5.54 12.80
CA PHE A 139 42.16 4.25 12.38
C PHE A 139 43.22 3.22 11.93
N GLY A 140 44.44 3.66 11.65
CA GLY A 140 45.52 2.81 11.13
C GLY A 140 45.73 2.95 9.62
N PRO A 141 46.61 2.12 9.03
CA PRO A 141 46.93 2.19 7.60
C PRO A 141 45.71 2.03 6.70
N PHE A 142 45.66 2.80 5.60
CA PHE A 142 44.57 2.71 4.63
C PHE A 142 44.49 1.31 3.99
N GLY A 143 43.28 0.87 3.67
CA GLY A 143 43.01 -0.48 3.17
C GLY A 143 42.96 -1.57 4.23
N THR A 144 43.21 -1.25 5.50
CA THR A 144 43.18 -2.20 6.63
C THR A 144 42.05 -1.93 7.63
N VAL A 145 41.15 -0.98 7.31
CA VAL A 145 40.06 -0.56 8.19
C VAL A 145 38.77 -1.21 7.72
N VAL A 146 38.28 -2.20 8.46
CA VAL A 146 37.02 -2.89 8.14
C VAL A 146 35.84 -2.03 8.58
N MET A 147 34.88 -1.84 7.68
CA MET A 147 33.67 -1.05 7.94
C MET A 147 32.45 -1.97 7.97
N THR A 148 31.75 -2.05 9.09
CA THR A 148 30.56 -2.90 9.26
C THR A 148 29.34 -2.06 9.63
N ARG A 149 28.21 -2.30 8.95
CA ARG A 149 26.93 -1.69 9.31
C ARG A 149 26.45 -2.22 10.65
N VAL A 150 25.96 -1.32 11.51
CA VAL A 150 25.36 -1.66 12.80
C VAL A 150 23.85 -1.47 12.70
N GLU A 151 23.10 -2.48 13.14
CA GLU A 151 21.65 -2.38 13.26
C GLU A 151 21.24 -1.59 14.52
N PRO A 152 20.15 -0.79 14.48
CA PRO A 152 19.63 -0.15 15.67
C PRO A 152 19.27 -1.20 16.75
N PRO A 153 19.77 -1.09 17.99
CA PRO A 153 19.45 -2.02 19.06
C PRO A 153 17.95 -2.17 19.25
N LEU A 154 17.49 -3.38 19.59
CA LEU A 154 16.07 -3.65 19.82
C LEU A 154 15.47 -2.72 20.88
N ALA A 155 16.22 -2.37 21.93
CA ALA A 155 15.81 -1.43 22.95
C ALA A 155 15.52 -0.02 22.38
N LEU A 156 16.37 0.46 21.46
CA LEU A 156 16.18 1.76 20.80
C LEU A 156 14.96 1.75 19.87
N ARG A 157 14.76 0.65 19.13
CA ARG A 157 13.58 0.47 18.27
C ARG A 157 12.29 0.41 19.09
N ALA A 158 12.30 -0.30 20.22
CA ALA A 158 11.18 -0.38 21.14
C ALA A 158 10.86 0.99 21.76
N LEU A 159 11.88 1.72 22.24
CA LEU A 159 11.70 3.07 22.79
C LEU A 159 11.07 4.02 21.78
N TYR A 160 11.58 4.06 20.54
CA TYR A 160 11.01 4.94 19.51
C TYR A 160 9.55 4.58 19.19
N ARG A 161 9.22 3.29 19.14
CA ARG A 161 7.84 2.81 18.99
C ARG A 161 6.96 3.26 20.15
N GLU A 162 7.36 3.02 21.40
CA GLU A 162 6.59 3.38 22.59
C GLU A 162 6.34 4.89 22.69
N LEU A 163 7.37 5.72 22.44
CA LEU A 163 7.22 7.18 22.43
C LEU A 163 6.23 7.63 21.34
N THR A 164 6.33 7.04 20.15
CA THR A 164 5.44 7.38 19.02
C THR A 164 4.02 6.91 19.27
N GLU A 165 3.82 5.71 19.81
CA GLU A 165 2.50 5.18 20.19
C GLU A 165 1.86 6.02 21.31
N ALA A 166 2.63 6.48 22.29
CA ALA A 166 2.13 7.37 23.34
C ALA A 166 1.63 8.70 22.77
N ILE A 167 2.41 9.31 21.87
CA ILE A 167 2.03 10.58 21.20
C ILE A 167 0.81 10.37 20.31
N VAL A 168 0.82 9.36 19.43
CA VAL A 168 -0.26 9.07 18.48
C VAL A 168 -1.54 8.66 19.21
N GLY A 169 -1.43 7.86 20.27
CA GLY A 169 -2.54 7.50 21.13
C GLY A 169 -3.17 8.71 21.83
N ALA A 170 -2.34 9.64 22.32
CA ALA A 170 -2.84 10.85 22.97
C ALA A 170 -3.55 11.80 22.00
N ILE A 171 -2.98 12.05 20.81
CA ILE A 171 -3.62 12.93 19.81
C ILE A 171 -4.84 12.27 19.14
N GLY A 172 -4.84 10.95 19.01
CA GLY A 172 -5.96 10.19 18.43
C GLY A 172 -7.18 10.10 19.35
N HIS A 173 -6.97 10.18 20.67
CA HIS A 173 -8.06 10.07 21.65
C HIS A 173 -8.91 11.34 21.76
N ASN A 174 -8.36 12.53 21.48
CA ASN A 174 -9.06 13.78 21.69
C ASN A 174 -8.75 14.84 20.62
N ALA A 175 -9.80 15.33 19.96
CA ALA A 175 -9.69 16.37 18.93
C ALA A 175 -9.09 17.69 19.46
N THR A 176 -9.31 18.03 20.73
CA THR A 176 -8.68 19.22 21.33
C THR A 176 -7.18 19.02 21.56
N THR A 177 -6.75 17.81 21.94
CA THR A 177 -5.33 17.44 22.06
C THR A 177 -4.66 17.45 20.69
N LEU A 178 -5.33 16.96 19.64
CA LEU A 178 -4.83 17.09 18.27
C LEU A 178 -4.62 18.55 17.86
N HIS A 179 -5.57 19.43 18.18
CA HIS A 179 -5.45 20.86 17.89
C HIS A 179 -4.30 21.52 18.67
N ALA A 180 -4.13 21.17 19.95
CA ALA A 180 -3.02 21.64 20.77
C ALA A 180 -1.66 21.14 20.26
N TYR A 181 -1.58 19.90 19.76
CA TYR A 181 -0.37 19.41 19.13
C TYR A 181 -0.06 20.16 17.83
N MET A 182 -1.07 20.45 17.01
CA MET A 182 -0.91 21.15 15.75
C MET A 182 -0.44 22.60 15.92
N SER A 183 -0.79 23.25 17.04
CA SER A 183 -0.34 24.59 17.38
C SER A 183 1.10 24.66 17.91
N VAL A 184 1.70 23.52 18.28
CA VAL A 184 3.12 23.44 18.61
C VAL A 184 3.95 23.86 17.38
N ARG A 185 4.81 24.85 17.58
CA ARG A 185 5.71 25.38 16.55
C ARG A 185 6.56 24.25 16.01
N LYS A 186 6.69 24.23 14.69
CA LYS A 186 7.57 23.31 13.96
C LYS A 186 8.71 24.12 13.37
N MET A 187 9.90 23.55 13.42
CA MET A 187 11.12 24.11 12.85
C MET A 187 11.62 23.13 11.79
N SER A 188 11.87 23.55 10.55
CA SER A 188 12.15 22.61 9.44
C SER A 188 13.40 21.76 9.63
N MET A 189 14.43 22.32 10.26
CA MET A 189 15.72 21.67 10.51
C MET A 189 16.35 22.25 11.78
N PHE A 190 17.12 21.44 12.50
CA PHE A 190 18.04 21.87 13.55
C PHE A 190 19.48 21.75 13.06
N THR A 191 20.33 22.68 13.51
CA THR A 191 21.77 22.73 13.22
C THR A 191 22.53 22.68 14.55
N PRO A 192 22.66 21.49 15.17
CA PRO A 192 23.24 21.35 16.49
C PRO A 192 24.77 21.40 16.46
N CYS A 193 25.39 21.93 17.51
CA CYS A 193 26.83 21.90 17.76
C CYS A 193 27.11 21.60 19.24
N THR A 194 28.03 20.68 19.51
CA THR A 194 28.45 20.31 20.88
C THR A 194 29.25 21.44 21.50
N MET A 195 29.24 21.53 22.84
CA MET A 195 30.01 22.56 23.54
C MET A 195 31.51 22.36 23.36
N ALA A 196 31.97 21.11 23.26
CA ALA A 196 33.37 20.79 22.99
C ALA A 196 33.90 21.40 21.68
N TRP A 197 33.05 21.60 20.67
CA TRP A 197 33.43 22.21 19.39
C TRP A 197 33.00 23.67 19.26
N ARG A 198 32.30 24.24 20.24
CA ARG A 198 31.71 25.59 20.18
C ARG A 198 32.73 26.70 19.89
N TYR A 199 33.95 26.54 20.40
CA TYR A 199 35.05 27.50 20.24
C TYR A 199 36.13 27.03 19.27
N GLN A 200 35.92 25.89 18.60
CA GLN A 200 36.82 25.36 17.58
C GLN A 200 36.24 25.62 16.18
N CYS A 201 37.12 25.70 15.19
CA CYS A 201 36.71 25.70 13.80
C CYS A 201 36.64 24.24 13.35
N THR A 202 35.52 23.82 12.79
CA THR A 202 35.37 22.53 12.11
C THR A 202 35.76 22.70 10.66
N VAL A 203 36.34 21.65 10.06
CA VAL A 203 36.80 21.70 8.66
C VAL A 203 36.19 20.58 7.82
N GLY A 204 35.33 19.74 8.41
CA GLY A 204 34.70 18.57 7.77
C GLY A 204 34.52 17.41 8.75
N GLY A 205 33.43 16.64 8.60
CA GLY A 205 33.18 15.43 9.37
C GLY A 205 33.48 14.13 8.62
N ASN A 206 33.71 14.19 7.30
CA ASN A 206 34.08 13.02 6.51
C ASN A 206 35.59 12.76 6.56
N PHE A 207 36.02 11.90 7.50
CA PHE A 207 37.41 11.49 7.68
C PHE A 207 38.00 10.66 6.54
N MET A 208 37.17 10.21 5.58
CA MET A 208 37.69 9.58 4.36
C MET A 208 38.12 10.60 3.30
N CYS A 209 37.93 11.90 3.52
CA CYS A 209 38.25 12.97 2.58
C CYS A 209 39.48 13.77 2.99
N ASP A 210 40.26 14.22 1.99
CA ASP A 210 41.47 15.04 2.22
C ASP A 210 41.24 16.54 1.99
N GLY A 211 39.97 16.95 1.88
CA GLY A 211 39.51 18.21 1.27
C GLY A 211 40.14 19.53 1.78
N GLY A 212 39.87 20.61 1.04
CA GLY A 212 40.42 21.95 1.28
C GLY A 212 40.04 22.58 2.62
N LYS A 213 40.73 23.65 3.02
CA LYS A 213 40.51 24.33 4.31
C LYS A 213 39.35 25.31 4.24
N VAL A 214 38.13 24.84 4.49
CA VAL A 214 36.98 25.71 4.76
C VAL A 214 36.66 25.60 6.23
N LEU A 215 36.87 26.69 6.96
CA LEU A 215 36.66 26.76 8.40
C LEU A 215 35.22 27.18 8.68
N THR A 216 34.45 26.31 9.32
CA THR A 216 33.10 26.59 9.80
C THR A 216 33.08 26.60 11.33
N ARG A 217 32.08 27.26 11.93
CA ARG A 217 31.82 27.22 13.38
C ARG A 217 30.68 26.26 13.75
N GLU A 218 30.13 25.59 12.76
CA GLU A 218 29.02 24.64 12.87
C GLU A 218 29.55 23.23 12.67
N MET A 219 28.83 22.19 13.11
CA MET A 219 29.24 20.84 12.76
C MET A 219 29.19 20.67 11.24
N SER A 220 30.32 20.35 10.62
CA SER A 220 30.35 20.05 9.19
C SER A 220 29.70 18.69 8.93
N GLU A 221 29.28 18.44 7.70
CA GLU A 221 28.69 17.17 7.30
C GLU A 221 29.61 15.97 7.63
N PHE A 222 29.05 14.95 8.28
CA PHE A 222 29.76 13.70 8.58
C PHE A 222 29.94 12.85 7.30
N PHE A 223 30.60 11.69 7.41
CA PHE A 223 30.67 10.77 6.28
C PHE A 223 29.27 10.27 5.88
N ALA A 224 28.97 10.28 4.59
CA ALA A 224 27.65 9.91 4.07
C ALA A 224 27.73 8.77 3.03
N LEU A 225 26.58 8.13 2.79
CA LEU A 225 26.40 7.02 1.85
C LEU A 225 26.67 7.42 0.39
N ASP A 226 26.47 8.69 0.04
CA ASP A 226 26.77 9.22 -1.30
C ASP A 226 28.29 9.42 -1.51
N GLY A 227 29.07 9.33 -0.44
CA GLY A 227 30.52 9.51 -0.44
C GLY A 227 30.97 10.94 -0.70
N SER A 228 30.08 11.92 -0.53
CA SER A 228 30.40 13.33 -0.73
C SER A 228 31.53 13.80 0.20
N CYS A 229 32.43 14.62 -0.34
CA CYS A 229 33.50 15.30 0.38
C CYS A 229 33.19 16.81 0.49
N SER A 230 31.94 17.16 0.78
CA SER A 230 31.53 18.57 0.87
C SER A 230 32.39 19.31 1.90
N SER A 231 33.03 20.39 1.48
CA SER A 231 33.80 21.26 2.38
C SER A 231 32.93 22.32 3.06
N ASN A 232 31.68 22.51 2.60
CA ASN A 232 30.79 23.60 3.01
C ASN A 232 29.43 23.09 3.52
N GLY A 233 29.25 21.78 3.63
CA GLY A 233 28.02 21.17 4.14
C GLY A 233 28.02 21.19 5.67
N ASN A 234 26.87 21.51 6.26
CA ASN A 234 26.67 21.46 7.71
C ASN A 234 25.80 20.24 8.04
N ASP A 235 26.08 19.59 9.17
CA ASP A 235 25.24 18.51 9.67
C ASP A 235 23.93 19.07 10.23
N GLN A 236 22.81 18.48 9.80
CA GLN A 236 21.47 18.94 10.18
C GLN A 236 20.55 17.75 10.47
N THR A 237 19.62 17.96 11.40
CA THR A 237 18.48 17.05 11.63
C THR A 237 17.21 17.71 11.13
N LEU A 238 16.49 17.06 10.22
CA LEU A 238 15.17 17.54 9.77
C LEU A 238 14.11 17.14 10.77
N ASN A 239 13.18 18.06 11.00
CA ASN A 239 12.06 17.85 11.88
C ASN A 239 10.86 17.30 11.11
N ASN A 240 10.31 16.17 11.53
CA ASN A 240 9.03 15.66 11.01
C ASN A 240 7.87 15.83 12.00
N GLY A 241 8.01 16.72 13.01
CA GLY A 241 7.07 16.95 14.10
C GLY A 241 7.10 15.82 15.14
N HIS A 242 6.90 14.59 14.69
CA HIS A 242 6.84 13.39 15.52
C HIS A 242 8.18 13.03 16.18
N THR A 243 9.28 13.01 15.43
CA THR A 243 10.62 12.70 15.96
C THR A 243 11.06 13.74 16.96
N THR A 244 10.75 15.00 16.68
CA THR A 244 11.02 16.11 17.60
C THR A 244 10.21 15.97 18.87
N MET A 245 8.90 15.69 18.78
CA MET A 245 8.09 15.46 19.97
C MET A 245 8.54 14.22 20.75
N ALA A 246 8.93 13.14 20.09
CA ALA A 246 9.51 11.97 20.74
C ALA A 246 10.82 12.31 21.47
N ALA A 247 11.68 13.15 20.88
CA ALA A 247 12.91 13.63 21.52
C ALA A 247 12.60 14.56 22.70
N VAL A 248 11.62 15.46 22.60
CA VAL A 248 11.15 16.28 23.75
C VAL A 248 10.63 15.37 24.87
N LEU A 249 9.78 14.39 24.54
CA LEU A 249 9.19 13.46 25.50
C LEU A 249 10.26 12.63 26.21
N SER A 250 11.31 12.21 25.52
CA SER A 250 12.46 11.50 26.10
C SER A 250 13.22 12.32 27.17
N GLN A 251 13.09 13.66 27.16
CA GLN A 251 13.77 14.57 28.08
C GLN A 251 12.82 15.32 29.03
N ALA A 252 11.51 15.11 28.94
CA ALA A 252 10.52 15.97 29.58
C ALA A 252 10.55 15.95 31.13
N VAL A 253 11.14 14.92 31.76
CA VAL A 253 11.31 14.86 33.23
C VAL A 253 12.31 15.88 33.77
N ARG A 254 13.18 16.45 32.92
CA ARG A 254 14.29 17.33 33.36
C ARG A 254 13.88 18.80 33.54
N GLY A 255 12.63 19.17 33.22
CA GLY A 255 12.06 20.50 33.48
C GLY A 255 12.56 21.64 32.60
N ASP A 256 12.21 22.88 32.96
CA ASP A 256 12.39 24.08 32.13
C ASP A 256 13.84 24.60 32.02
N GLU A 257 14.69 24.35 33.03
CA GLU A 257 16.12 24.72 32.99
C GLU A 257 16.88 24.01 31.86
N LEU A 258 16.34 22.88 31.37
CA LEU A 258 16.87 22.15 30.23
C LEU A 258 16.70 22.91 28.89
N VAL A 259 15.68 23.76 28.76
CA VAL A 259 15.37 24.41 27.47
C VAL A 259 16.52 25.31 27.01
N GLN A 260 16.99 26.20 27.87
CA GLN A 260 18.03 27.17 27.53
C GLN A 260 19.38 26.49 27.29
N SER A 261 19.70 25.49 28.11
CA SER A 261 20.95 24.72 28.00
C SER A 261 20.97 23.84 26.75
N THR A 262 19.83 23.22 26.40
CA THR A 262 19.68 22.45 25.15
C THR A 262 19.79 23.38 23.93
N CYS A 263 19.00 24.45 23.89
CA CYS A 263 18.97 25.32 22.72
C CYS A 263 20.22 26.20 22.57
N ALA A 264 21.13 26.23 23.55
CA ALA A 264 22.46 26.79 23.38
C ALA A 264 23.32 26.02 22.36
N HIS A 265 22.98 24.76 22.06
CA HIS A 265 23.62 23.95 21.03
C HIS A 265 23.09 24.25 19.61
N GLU A 266 21.94 24.90 19.47
CA GLU A 266 21.41 25.30 18.15
C GLU A 266 22.13 26.57 17.66
N THR A 267 22.88 26.46 16.56
CA THR A 267 23.76 27.56 16.12
C THR A 267 23.07 28.60 15.26
N LEU A 268 22.02 28.22 14.52
CA LEU A 268 21.39 29.09 13.52
C LEU A 268 20.07 29.70 13.99
N ALA A 269 19.23 28.93 14.69
CA ALA A 269 17.87 29.36 15.03
C ALA A 269 17.49 29.07 16.49
N ARG A 270 18.37 29.45 17.43
CA ARG A 270 18.18 29.29 18.88
C ARG A 270 16.80 29.73 19.41
N PRO A 271 16.27 30.93 19.09
CA PRO A 271 14.95 31.34 19.59
C PRO A 271 13.82 30.42 19.11
N SER A 272 13.96 29.84 17.92
CA SER A 272 12.98 28.88 17.40
C SER A 272 13.08 27.54 18.12
N CYS A 273 14.29 27.06 18.44
CA CYS A 273 14.50 25.90 19.29
C CYS A 273 13.84 26.07 20.66
N GLU A 274 14.06 27.21 21.32
CA GLU A 274 13.52 27.48 22.65
C GLU A 274 11.98 27.44 22.64
N GLN A 275 11.35 28.02 21.62
CA GLN A 275 9.90 27.97 21.45
C GLN A 275 9.37 26.56 21.18
N VAL A 276 10.04 25.77 20.34
CA VAL A 276 9.64 24.37 20.05
C VAL A 276 9.68 23.55 21.33
N MET A 277 10.76 23.66 22.11
CA MET A 277 10.94 22.93 23.37
C MET A 277 9.91 23.37 24.42
N GLN A 278 9.70 24.68 24.61
CA GLN A 278 8.71 25.20 25.57
C GLN A 278 7.28 24.77 25.24
N GLN A 279 6.88 24.90 23.97
CA GLN A 279 5.54 24.51 23.54
C GLN A 279 5.35 22.99 23.58
N GLY A 280 6.39 22.21 23.27
CA GLY A 280 6.38 20.76 23.40
C GLY A 280 6.23 20.29 24.85
N LEU A 281 7.00 20.88 25.78
CA LEU A 281 6.88 20.58 27.21
C LEU A 281 5.51 20.98 27.76
N ALA A 282 4.99 22.15 27.37
CA ALA A 282 3.64 22.59 27.74
C ALA A 282 2.56 21.66 27.19
N PHE A 283 2.70 21.16 25.97
CA PHE A 283 1.80 20.17 25.39
C PHE A 283 1.82 18.85 26.18
N ILE A 284 3.00 18.34 26.54
CA ILE A 284 3.14 17.11 27.34
C ILE A 284 2.50 17.29 28.72
N ALA A 285 2.77 18.43 29.38
CA ALA A 285 2.22 18.73 30.71
C ALA A 285 0.70 18.89 30.70
N SER A 286 0.14 19.48 29.62
CA SER A 286 -1.31 19.68 29.47
C SER A 286 -2.08 18.43 29.01
N THR A 287 -1.39 17.33 28.69
CA THR A 287 -1.99 16.10 28.17
C THR A 287 -1.92 14.97 29.20
N PRO A 288 -3.03 14.64 29.90
CA PRO A 288 -3.03 13.68 31.03
C PRO A 288 -2.49 12.28 30.71
N LEU A 289 -2.73 11.78 29.50
CA LEU A 289 -2.24 10.48 29.05
C LEU A 289 -0.71 10.44 28.95
N LEU A 290 -0.09 11.54 28.52
CA LEU A 290 1.36 11.65 28.42
C LEU A 290 1.98 11.93 29.80
N SER A 291 1.37 12.81 30.60
CA SER A 291 1.91 13.15 31.91
C SER A 291 1.89 11.96 32.89
N SER A 292 0.88 11.10 32.84
CA SER A 292 0.78 9.90 33.68
C SER A 292 1.79 8.80 33.33
N THR A 293 2.21 8.72 32.07
CA THR A 293 3.17 7.71 31.58
C THR A 293 4.62 8.21 31.58
N LEU A 294 4.83 9.51 31.85
CA LEU A 294 6.12 10.18 31.72
C LEU A 294 7.24 9.55 32.56
N ALA A 295 6.97 9.18 33.81
CA ALA A 295 7.99 8.57 34.68
C ALA A 295 8.46 7.21 34.14
N ALA A 296 7.52 6.36 33.72
CA ALA A 296 7.84 5.06 33.14
C ALA A 296 8.64 5.20 31.84
N LEU A 297 8.25 6.13 30.96
CA LEU A 297 8.97 6.41 29.71
C LEU A 297 10.39 6.94 29.98
N ALA A 298 10.59 7.73 31.02
CA ALA A 298 11.90 8.24 31.41
C ALA A 298 12.84 7.11 31.89
N ASP A 299 12.32 6.16 32.67
CA ASP A 299 13.08 4.98 33.10
C ASP A 299 13.52 4.12 31.92
N VAL A 300 12.62 3.85 30.97
CA VAL A 300 12.92 3.11 29.73
C VAL A 300 13.93 3.88 28.87
N THR A 301 13.81 5.20 28.79
CA THR A 301 14.75 6.07 28.07
C THR A 301 16.15 5.99 28.66
N GLN A 302 16.30 6.10 29.99
CA GLN A 302 17.59 5.97 30.66
C GLN A 302 18.20 4.58 30.51
N ALA A 303 17.39 3.52 30.65
CA ALA A 303 17.85 2.14 30.46
C ALA A 303 18.36 1.92 29.02
N THR A 304 17.64 2.47 28.03
CA THR A 304 18.02 2.42 26.62
C THR A 304 19.32 3.17 26.36
N LYS A 305 19.48 4.39 26.92
CA LYS A 305 20.72 5.17 26.85
C LYS A 305 21.92 4.39 27.38
N ARG A 306 21.79 3.81 28.59
CA ARG A 306 22.85 2.99 29.21
C ARG A 306 23.21 1.79 28.34
N THR A 307 22.20 1.14 27.76
CA THR A 307 22.41 0.00 26.85
C THR A 307 23.21 0.44 25.61
N ILE A 308 22.81 1.51 24.93
CA ILE A 308 23.52 2.04 23.75
C ILE A 308 24.97 2.40 24.08
N GLN A 309 25.19 3.08 25.21
CA GLN A 309 26.53 3.45 25.67
C GLN A 309 27.39 2.23 26.01
N ALA A 310 26.83 1.20 26.64
CA ALA A 310 27.55 0.01 27.02
C ALA A 310 27.87 -0.93 25.84
N THR A 311 26.99 -1.02 24.84
CA THR A 311 27.15 -1.97 23.73
C THR A 311 27.86 -1.39 22.52
N LEU A 312 27.64 -0.10 22.21
CA LEU A 312 28.07 0.50 20.96
C LEU A 312 28.87 1.79 21.13
N ALA A 313 28.54 2.60 22.15
CA ALA A 313 29.13 3.91 22.42
C ALA A 313 29.26 4.76 21.13
N PRO A 314 28.15 5.08 20.42
CA PRO A 314 28.21 5.78 19.14
C PRO A 314 28.84 7.17 19.31
N GLN A 315 29.69 7.55 18.36
CA GLN A 315 30.46 8.79 18.37
C GLN A 315 30.19 9.62 17.10
N VAL A 316 30.38 10.93 17.22
CA VAL A 316 30.45 11.87 16.10
C VAL A 316 31.89 12.34 15.92
N VAL A 317 32.28 12.62 14.67
CA VAL A 317 33.69 12.89 14.31
C VAL A 317 33.78 14.17 13.50
N GLN A 318 34.74 15.02 13.84
CA GLN A 318 35.06 16.26 13.12
C GLN A 318 36.57 16.46 13.04
N PHE A 319 37.04 16.97 11.91
CA PHE A 319 38.33 17.64 11.86
C PHE A 319 38.17 19.01 12.52
N THR A 320 38.92 19.24 13.60
CA THR A 320 38.91 20.51 14.31
C THR A 320 40.23 21.24 14.12
N TRP A 321 40.13 22.56 14.13
CA TRP A 321 41.21 23.50 13.95
C TRP A 321 41.07 24.61 15.00
N ASP A 322 42.14 24.88 15.75
CA ASP A 322 42.17 26.01 16.67
C ASP A 322 42.21 27.34 15.90
N CYS A 323 41.09 28.06 15.90
CA CYS A 323 40.97 29.33 15.19
C CYS A 323 41.84 30.46 15.80
N GLN A 324 42.31 30.31 17.04
CA GLN A 324 43.05 31.34 17.78
C GLN A 324 44.57 31.15 17.67
N VAL A 325 45.04 29.91 17.80
CA VAL A 325 46.49 29.58 17.83
C VAL A 325 47.02 29.12 16.47
N GLY A 326 46.14 28.85 15.50
CA GLY A 326 46.48 28.67 14.09
C GLY A 326 47.31 27.42 13.73
N SER A 327 47.56 26.51 14.67
CA SER A 327 48.51 25.39 14.47
C SER A 327 48.04 24.02 14.98
N ALA A 328 47.07 23.94 15.89
CA ALA A 328 46.58 22.66 16.41
C ALA A 328 45.43 22.11 15.55
N THR A 329 45.71 21.07 14.78
CA THR A 329 44.69 20.26 14.08
C THR A 329 44.52 18.93 14.76
N ALA A 330 43.27 18.47 14.86
CA ALA A 330 42.96 17.17 15.43
C ALA A 330 41.77 16.53 14.71
N LEU A 331 41.75 15.20 14.69
CA LEU A 331 40.54 14.44 14.40
C LEU A 331 39.82 14.21 15.74
N SER A 332 38.95 15.15 16.09
CA SER A 332 38.19 15.12 17.33
C SER A 332 36.99 14.19 17.20
N HIS A 333 36.70 13.44 18.25
CA HIS A 333 35.56 12.54 18.33
C HIS A 333 34.94 12.62 19.72
N ILE A 334 33.62 12.59 19.78
CA ILE A 334 32.84 12.75 21.01
C ILE A 334 31.71 11.72 20.98
N GLY A 335 31.42 11.07 22.11
CA GLY A 335 30.25 10.23 22.25
C GLY A 335 28.96 11.03 22.11
N VAL A 336 27.99 10.47 21.38
CA VAL A 336 26.69 11.12 21.12
C VAL A 336 25.96 11.53 22.41
N PHE A 337 26.21 10.83 23.51
CA PHE A 337 25.57 11.04 24.81
C PHE A 337 26.51 11.59 25.92
N ASP A 338 27.70 12.07 25.55
CA ASP A 338 28.72 12.53 26.53
C ASP A 338 28.32 13.85 27.20
N GLU A 339 27.66 14.75 26.47
CA GLU A 339 27.20 16.05 26.97
C GLU A 339 25.72 15.98 27.40
N PRO A 340 25.38 16.15 28.70
CA PRO A 340 24.01 16.05 29.18
C PRO A 340 23.05 17.11 28.59
N THR A 341 23.57 18.25 28.16
CA THR A 341 22.80 19.35 27.54
C THR A 341 22.55 19.11 26.04
N PHE A 342 23.28 18.19 25.41
CA PHE A 342 23.12 17.82 24.00
C PHE A 342 22.10 16.69 23.79
N GLU A 343 21.56 16.12 24.88
CA GLU A 343 20.84 14.85 24.85
C GLU A 343 19.58 14.87 23.97
N PHE A 344 18.90 16.01 23.84
CA PHE A 344 17.80 16.18 22.89
C PHE A 344 18.23 15.89 21.44
N PHE A 345 19.36 16.46 20.99
CA PHE A 345 19.89 16.24 19.64
C PHE A 345 20.49 14.84 19.49
N ALA A 346 21.04 14.29 20.57
CA ALA A 346 21.48 12.89 20.63
C ALA A 346 20.32 11.93 20.32
N TRP A 347 19.16 12.14 20.94
CA TRP A 347 17.95 11.36 20.64
C TRP A 347 17.44 11.56 19.22
N LEU A 348 17.52 12.78 18.67
CA LEU A 348 17.21 13.01 17.25
C LEU A 348 18.11 12.17 16.34
N TYR A 349 19.42 12.11 16.56
CA TYR A 349 20.33 11.24 15.80
C TYR A 349 19.99 9.75 15.95
N MET A 350 19.68 9.29 17.16
CA MET A 350 19.32 7.89 17.39
C MET A 350 17.97 7.52 16.75
N PHE A 351 16.99 8.41 16.75
CA PHE A 351 15.71 8.17 16.06
C PHE A 351 15.87 8.25 14.54
N GLU A 352 16.72 9.13 14.02
CA GLU A 352 17.08 9.14 12.61
C GLU A 352 17.79 7.85 12.19
N TRP A 353 18.55 7.22 13.08
CA TRP A 353 19.11 5.89 12.85
C TRP A 353 18.04 4.79 12.79
N VAL A 354 17.05 4.82 13.70
CA VAL A 354 15.89 3.90 13.65
C VAL A 354 15.10 4.06 12.34
N LEU A 355 14.92 5.30 11.89
CA LEU A 355 14.21 5.64 10.65
C LEU A 355 15.02 5.37 9.37
N GLY A 356 16.32 5.06 9.50
CA GLY A 356 17.23 4.86 8.37
C GLY A 356 17.61 6.15 7.64
N TYR A 357 17.43 7.32 8.27
CA TYR A 357 17.98 8.59 7.80
C TYR A 357 19.44 8.78 8.17
N ARG A 358 19.95 8.02 9.14
CA ARG A 358 21.38 7.92 9.42
C ARG A 358 21.75 6.46 9.58
N GLU A 359 23.00 6.14 9.29
CA GLU A 359 23.58 4.84 9.58
C GLU A 359 24.58 4.98 10.72
N VAL A 360 24.79 3.88 11.43
CA VAL A 360 25.89 3.75 12.39
C VAL A 360 26.82 2.68 11.85
N VAL A 361 28.09 3.04 11.73
CA VAL A 361 29.11 2.19 11.13
C VAL A 361 30.24 1.99 12.11
N GLN A 362 30.65 0.74 12.27
CA GLN A 362 31.75 0.35 13.12
C GLN A 362 33.02 0.22 12.27
N PHE A 363 34.04 0.99 12.62
CA PHE A 363 35.34 1.07 11.96
C PHE A 363 36.36 0.30 12.80
N THR A 364 36.86 -0.80 12.27
CA THR A 364 37.83 -1.67 12.94
C THR A 364 39.15 -1.66 12.19
N GLY A 365 40.13 -0.92 12.72
CA GLY A 365 41.49 -0.92 12.21
C GLY A 365 42.28 -2.17 12.63
N ALA A 366 43.20 -2.65 11.79
CA ALA A 366 44.00 -3.84 12.09
C ALA A 366 44.86 -3.74 13.37
N SER A 367 45.23 -2.53 13.79
CA SER A 367 46.08 -2.27 14.96
C SER A 367 45.54 -1.16 15.87
N LYS A 368 44.23 -0.86 15.76
CA LYS A 368 43.56 0.24 16.46
C LYS A 368 42.26 -0.24 17.08
N PRO A 369 41.80 0.36 18.20
CA PRO A 369 40.53 0.01 18.79
C PRO A 369 39.39 0.30 17.82
N THR A 370 38.31 -0.45 17.98
CA THR A 370 37.12 -0.29 17.17
C THR A 370 36.36 0.96 17.56
N MET A 371 35.89 1.71 16.57
CA MET A 371 35.17 2.96 16.77
C MET A 371 33.82 2.92 16.05
N THR A 372 32.75 3.25 16.76
CA THR A 372 31.39 3.27 16.23
C THR A 372 31.01 4.71 15.90
N VAL A 373 30.77 5.03 14.63
CA VAL A 373 30.56 6.42 14.19
C VAL A 373 29.20 6.58 13.49
N VAL A 374 28.50 7.66 13.84
CA VAL A 374 27.24 8.06 13.21
C VAL A 374 27.52 8.73 11.86
N SER A 375 26.80 8.32 10.82
CA SER A 375 26.89 8.91 9.48
C SER A 375 26.19 10.25 9.39
N GLY A 376 26.51 10.97 8.32
CA GLY A 376 25.75 12.12 7.84
C GLY A 376 24.37 11.67 7.37
N ARG A 377 23.47 12.64 7.26
CA ARG A 377 22.12 12.41 6.72
C ARG A 377 22.17 12.44 5.18
N PRO A 378 21.71 11.42 4.46
CA PRO A 378 21.56 11.50 3.01
C PRO A 378 20.37 12.40 2.65
N LEU A 379 20.36 12.90 1.41
CA LEU A 379 19.25 13.66 0.87
C LEU A 379 17.94 12.84 0.96
N VAL A 380 16.89 13.44 1.50
CA VAL A 380 15.56 12.79 1.60
C VAL A 380 14.97 12.68 0.20
N MET A 381 14.87 11.46 -0.32
CA MET A 381 14.11 11.19 -1.55
C MET A 381 12.63 11.02 -1.21
N ARG A 382 11.78 11.81 -1.86
CA ARG A 382 10.33 11.61 -1.87
C ARG A 382 9.98 10.74 -3.07
N PHE A 383 9.15 9.73 -2.85
CA PHE A 383 8.67 8.84 -3.90
C PHE A 383 7.21 9.17 -4.17
N ASP A 384 6.90 9.48 -5.42
CA ASP A 384 5.52 9.62 -5.86
C ASP A 384 5.00 8.25 -6.27
N VAL A 385 3.78 7.92 -5.84
CA VAL A 385 3.12 6.67 -6.24
C VAL A 385 2.74 6.76 -7.71
N ASN A 386 3.08 5.73 -8.49
CA ASN A 386 2.72 5.67 -9.90
C ASN A 386 1.22 5.39 -10.06
N SER A 387 0.46 6.37 -10.55
CA SER A 387 -0.98 6.23 -10.77
C SER A 387 -1.34 5.16 -11.81
N GLN A 388 -0.40 4.79 -12.69
CA GLN A 388 -0.60 3.75 -13.71
C GLN A 388 -0.59 2.33 -13.13
N GLU A 389 -0.09 2.13 -11.91
CA GLU A 389 -0.14 0.83 -11.23
C GLU A 389 -1.55 0.46 -10.78
N ILE A 390 -2.44 1.44 -10.64
CA ILE A 390 -3.83 1.20 -10.27
C ILE A 390 -4.58 0.64 -11.50
N PRO A 391 -5.08 -0.60 -11.46
CA PRO A 391 -5.74 -1.22 -12.61
C PRO A 391 -7.12 -0.58 -12.86
N GLN A 392 -7.18 0.41 -13.76
CA GLN A 392 -8.43 1.08 -14.12
C GLN A 392 -9.20 0.40 -15.27
N ASN A 393 -8.54 -0.47 -16.05
CA ASN A 393 -9.08 -1.04 -17.28
C ASN A 393 -10.40 -1.80 -17.04
N MET A 394 -10.42 -2.72 -16.07
CA MET A 394 -11.61 -3.52 -15.77
C MET A 394 -12.76 -2.66 -15.26
N ALA A 395 -12.47 -1.72 -14.35
CA ALA A 395 -13.46 -0.79 -13.82
C ALA A 395 -14.06 0.09 -14.93
N PHE A 396 -13.26 0.53 -15.89
CA PHE A 396 -13.71 1.29 -17.06
C PHE A 396 -14.67 0.48 -17.93
N TYR A 397 -14.30 -0.74 -18.34
CA TYR A 397 -15.17 -1.59 -19.16
C TYR A 397 -16.49 -1.95 -18.46
N ILE A 398 -16.42 -2.28 -17.16
CA ILE A 398 -17.61 -2.53 -16.33
C ILE A 398 -18.51 -1.29 -16.31
N ARG A 399 -17.94 -0.11 -16.04
CA ARG A 399 -18.70 1.15 -16.01
C ARG A 399 -19.38 1.45 -17.34
N CYS A 400 -18.67 1.33 -18.46
CA CYS A 400 -19.25 1.52 -19.80
C CYS A 400 -20.40 0.54 -20.05
N THR A 401 -20.24 -0.72 -19.63
CA THR A 401 -21.28 -1.75 -19.78
C THR A 401 -22.52 -1.43 -18.93
N ILE A 402 -22.34 -0.97 -17.70
CA ILE A 402 -23.45 -0.53 -16.82
C ILE A 402 -24.14 0.71 -17.40
N GLN A 403 -23.41 1.65 -18.00
CA GLN A 403 -23.98 2.81 -18.68
C GLN A 403 -24.81 2.40 -19.90
N TYR A 404 -24.27 1.53 -20.77
CA TYR A 404 -24.98 0.95 -21.90
C TYR A 404 -26.30 0.31 -21.45
N PHE A 405 -26.26 -0.52 -20.42
CA PHE A 405 -27.45 -1.16 -19.84
C PHE A 405 -28.51 -0.13 -19.44
N THR A 406 -28.10 0.92 -18.70
CA THR A 406 -29.01 1.95 -18.21
C THR A 406 -29.64 2.74 -19.37
N ILE A 407 -28.85 3.04 -20.42
CA ILE A 407 -29.33 3.75 -21.62
C ILE A 407 -30.35 2.90 -22.38
N VAL A 408 -30.09 1.60 -22.56
CA VAL A 408 -30.99 0.68 -23.26
C VAL A 408 -32.31 0.53 -22.49
N LEU A 409 -32.27 0.30 -21.17
CA LEU A 409 -33.50 0.25 -20.37
C LEU A 409 -34.26 1.58 -20.40
N LEU A 410 -33.58 2.72 -20.35
CA LEU A 410 -34.23 4.03 -20.47
C LEU A 410 -34.93 4.17 -21.83
N ALA A 411 -34.28 3.78 -22.93
CA ALA A 411 -34.86 3.83 -24.27
C ALA A 411 -36.11 2.92 -24.38
N ILE A 412 -36.06 1.72 -23.80
CA ILE A 412 -37.22 0.81 -23.76
C ILE A 412 -38.34 1.39 -22.90
N ALA A 413 -38.02 1.96 -21.74
CA ALA A 413 -39.02 2.59 -20.87
C ALA A 413 -39.73 3.75 -21.60
N VAL A 414 -38.98 4.59 -22.33
CA VAL A 414 -39.55 5.65 -23.18
C VAL A 414 -40.47 5.07 -24.25
N GLY A 415 -40.03 4.01 -24.95
CA GLY A 415 -40.85 3.36 -25.97
C GLY A 415 -42.13 2.71 -25.40
N VAL A 416 -42.04 2.10 -24.21
CA VAL A 416 -43.19 1.60 -23.47
C VAL A 416 -44.16 2.75 -23.16
N CYS A 417 -43.69 3.86 -22.59
CA CYS A 417 -44.53 5.03 -22.35
C CYS A 417 -45.22 5.55 -23.61
N ILE A 418 -44.51 5.63 -24.75
CA ILE A 418 -45.09 6.01 -26.04
C ILE A 418 -46.17 4.99 -26.45
N SER A 419 -45.90 3.69 -26.31
CA SER A 419 -46.87 2.65 -26.66
C SER A 419 -48.14 2.70 -25.81
N ILE A 420 -48.03 3.07 -24.53
CA ILE A 420 -49.16 3.26 -23.61
C ILE A 420 -50.03 4.43 -24.11
N VAL A 421 -49.42 5.56 -24.46
CA VAL A 421 -50.13 6.74 -24.99
C VAL A 421 -50.81 6.42 -26.33
N LEU A 422 -50.09 5.78 -27.25
CA LEU A 422 -50.63 5.40 -28.57
C LEU A 422 -51.77 4.38 -28.47
N SER A 423 -51.74 3.52 -27.44
CA SER A 423 -52.79 2.53 -27.17
C SER A 423 -53.90 3.09 -26.28
N ARG A 424 -53.93 4.42 -26.02
CA ARG A 424 -54.91 5.12 -25.19
C ARG A 424 -55.05 4.56 -23.76
N GLY A 425 -53.98 3.96 -23.23
CA GLY A 425 -53.97 3.34 -21.90
C GLY A 425 -54.57 1.93 -21.84
N TYR A 426 -54.98 1.32 -22.96
CA TYR A 426 -55.41 -0.08 -22.99
C TYR A 426 -54.21 -1.03 -22.92
N ILE A 427 -53.69 -1.23 -21.70
CA ILE A 427 -52.53 -2.09 -21.41
C ILE A 427 -52.78 -2.96 -20.19
N GLU A 428 -51.99 -4.03 -20.04
CA GLU A 428 -51.93 -4.77 -18.78
C GLU A 428 -50.95 -4.09 -17.80
N GLY A 429 -51.49 -3.37 -16.82
CA GLY A 429 -50.69 -2.61 -15.86
C GLY A 429 -49.77 -3.49 -15.01
N MET A 430 -50.19 -4.71 -14.67
CA MET A 430 -49.38 -5.63 -13.86
C MET A 430 -48.10 -6.07 -14.58
N ASN A 431 -48.14 -6.18 -15.91
CA ASN A 431 -46.96 -6.54 -16.72
C ASN A 431 -45.91 -5.42 -16.70
N MET A 432 -46.31 -4.15 -16.50
CA MET A 432 -45.39 -3.02 -16.45
C MET A 432 -44.48 -3.06 -15.22
N PHE A 433 -44.95 -3.61 -14.09
CA PHE A 433 -44.11 -3.84 -12.91
C PHE A 433 -43.04 -4.91 -13.12
N GLN A 434 -43.15 -5.69 -14.20
CA GLN A 434 -42.16 -6.70 -14.60
C GLN A 434 -41.13 -6.16 -15.58
N PHE A 435 -41.10 -4.84 -15.81
CA PHE A 435 -40.16 -4.16 -16.70
C PHE A 435 -38.71 -4.66 -16.50
N ASN A 436 -38.18 -4.56 -15.28
CA ASN A 436 -36.82 -4.98 -15.00
C ASN A 436 -36.62 -6.48 -15.28
N ARG A 437 -37.58 -7.33 -14.90
CA ARG A 437 -37.45 -8.78 -15.05
C ARG A 437 -37.45 -9.25 -16.50
N VAL A 438 -38.34 -8.68 -17.31
CA VAL A 438 -38.56 -9.14 -18.68
C VAL A 438 -37.68 -8.36 -19.66
N ALA A 439 -37.76 -7.03 -19.65
CA ALA A 439 -37.08 -6.20 -20.65
C ALA A 439 -35.56 -6.35 -20.58
N ALA A 440 -34.98 -6.45 -19.39
CA ALA A 440 -33.52 -6.58 -19.26
C ALA A 440 -33.02 -7.91 -19.83
N LEU A 441 -33.74 -9.02 -19.60
CA LEU A 441 -33.33 -10.34 -20.10
C LEU A 441 -33.52 -10.45 -21.61
N VAL A 442 -34.58 -9.84 -22.16
CA VAL A 442 -34.90 -9.87 -23.59
C VAL A 442 -33.99 -8.98 -24.42
N TRP A 443 -33.80 -7.72 -24.00
CA TRP A 443 -33.12 -6.71 -24.82
C TRP A 443 -31.61 -6.64 -24.62
N ILE A 444 -31.13 -7.07 -23.46
CA ILE A 444 -29.71 -6.96 -23.09
C ILE A 444 -29.07 -8.34 -22.96
N GLY A 445 -29.81 -9.29 -22.37
CA GLY A 445 -29.38 -10.67 -22.24
C GLY A 445 -28.76 -11.02 -20.89
N ARG A 446 -28.78 -12.32 -20.58
CA ARG A 446 -28.38 -12.87 -19.27
C ARG A 446 -26.95 -12.49 -18.83
N PRO A 447 -25.90 -12.56 -19.68
CA PRO A 447 -24.52 -12.33 -19.23
C PRO A 447 -24.28 -10.90 -18.73
N LEU A 448 -24.83 -9.90 -19.43
CA LEU A 448 -24.67 -8.49 -19.06
C LEU A 448 -25.52 -8.11 -17.84
N VAL A 449 -26.71 -8.71 -17.70
CA VAL A 449 -27.53 -8.59 -16.48
C VAL A 449 -26.79 -9.22 -15.29
N LEU A 450 -26.11 -10.36 -15.48
CA LEU A 450 -25.34 -11.02 -14.44
C LEU A 450 -24.17 -10.15 -14.01
N LEU A 451 -23.44 -9.58 -14.98
CA LEU A 451 -22.34 -8.66 -14.71
C LEU A 451 -22.82 -7.51 -13.83
N ARG A 452 -23.95 -6.88 -14.17
CA ARG A 452 -24.53 -5.79 -13.36
C ARG A 452 -24.85 -6.23 -11.94
N GLY A 453 -25.51 -7.38 -11.77
CA GLY A 453 -25.81 -7.93 -10.45
C GLY A 453 -24.55 -8.25 -9.63
N VAL A 454 -23.56 -8.90 -10.22
CA VAL A 454 -22.28 -9.24 -9.57
C VAL A 454 -21.51 -7.97 -9.19
N THR A 455 -21.51 -6.95 -10.04
CA THR A 455 -20.84 -5.67 -9.72
C THR A 455 -21.46 -4.97 -8.51
N ALA A 456 -22.79 -5.05 -8.36
CA ALA A 456 -23.45 -4.55 -7.16
C ALA A 456 -23.06 -5.34 -5.90
N VAL A 457 -22.94 -6.67 -6.01
CA VAL A 457 -22.42 -7.52 -4.91
C VAL A 457 -20.98 -7.16 -4.58
N CYS A 458 -20.12 -6.89 -5.57
CA CYS A 458 -18.76 -6.41 -5.34
C CYS A 458 -18.74 -5.10 -4.56
N ILE A 459 -19.57 -4.11 -4.94
CA ILE A 459 -19.67 -2.82 -4.24
C ILE A 459 -20.15 -3.03 -2.80
N LEU A 460 -21.18 -3.86 -2.60
CA LEU A 460 -21.69 -4.22 -1.26
C LEU A 460 -20.72 -5.05 -0.41
N SER A 461 -19.65 -5.56 -1.02
CA SER A 461 -18.60 -6.36 -0.37
C SER A 461 -17.27 -5.63 -0.27
N THR A 462 -17.22 -4.35 -0.66
CA THR A 462 -16.01 -3.53 -0.64
C THR A 462 -16.19 -2.33 0.28
N ALA A 463 -15.31 -2.18 1.26
CA ALA A 463 -15.24 -1.01 2.11
C ALA A 463 -14.55 0.15 1.39
N THR A 464 -14.92 1.38 1.76
CA THR A 464 -14.20 2.57 1.29
C THR A 464 -13.16 2.98 2.33
N LEU A 465 -11.93 3.16 1.88
CA LEU A 465 -10.83 3.68 2.69
C LEU A 465 -10.29 4.93 1.99
N ARG A 466 -10.33 6.07 2.67
CA ARG A 466 -9.83 7.33 2.15
C ARG A 466 -8.66 7.79 2.99
N LEU A 467 -7.60 8.24 2.33
CA LEU A 467 -6.53 8.97 3.00
C LEU A 467 -7.02 10.42 3.17
N ASP A 468 -7.37 10.78 4.40
CA ASP A 468 -7.86 12.10 4.73
C ASP A 468 -6.75 12.97 5.33
N LEU A 469 -6.76 14.25 4.97
CA LEU A 469 -5.98 15.29 5.65
C LEU A 469 -6.97 16.08 6.49
N PRO A 470 -6.95 15.97 7.83
CA PRO A 470 -7.85 16.73 8.67
C PRO A 470 -7.83 18.21 8.31
N ALA A 471 -9.01 18.82 8.15
CA ALA A 471 -9.21 20.18 7.63
C ALA A 471 -8.49 21.30 8.43
N MET A 472 -7.92 20.97 9.59
CA MET A 472 -7.16 21.86 10.46
C MET A 472 -5.64 21.64 10.36
N GLY A 473 -5.08 21.67 9.15
CA GLY A 473 -3.63 21.86 8.95
C GLY A 473 -2.78 20.59 8.87
N GLY A 474 -2.97 19.82 7.78
CA GLY A 474 -1.93 19.23 6.92
C GLY A 474 -0.72 18.47 7.49
N THR A 475 -0.67 18.16 8.78
CA THR A 475 0.53 17.56 9.41
C THR A 475 0.46 16.04 9.53
N PHE A 476 -0.75 15.47 9.47
CA PHE A 476 -0.97 14.04 9.57
C PHE A 476 -1.93 13.61 8.48
N THR A 477 -1.68 12.42 7.95
CA THR A 477 -2.62 11.72 7.09
C THR A 477 -3.19 10.57 7.89
N GLN A 478 -4.49 10.34 7.75
CA GLN A 478 -5.16 9.23 8.42
C GLN A 478 -6.01 8.46 7.41
N PHE A 479 -6.05 7.15 7.58
CA PHE A 479 -7.02 6.34 6.86
C PHE A 479 -8.36 6.42 7.58
N VAL A 480 -9.36 6.95 6.88
CA VAL A 480 -10.73 7.10 7.38
C VAL A 480 -11.64 6.24 6.53
N SER A 481 -12.40 5.37 7.18
CA SER A 481 -13.57 4.74 6.58
C SER A 481 -14.81 5.56 6.90
N GLY A 482 -15.48 6.09 5.87
CA GLY A 482 -16.76 6.75 6.04
C GLY A 482 -17.88 5.73 6.29
N PRO A 483 -18.92 6.07 7.09
CA PRO A 483 -20.11 5.23 7.15
C PRO A 483 -20.69 5.09 5.73
N PRO A 484 -21.15 3.89 5.34
CA PRO A 484 -21.75 3.71 4.02
C PRO A 484 -22.99 4.59 3.92
N ASP A 485 -23.13 5.29 2.79
CA ASP A 485 -24.33 6.07 2.55
C ASP A 485 -25.53 5.14 2.39
N THR A 486 -26.57 5.39 3.17
CA THR A 486 -27.75 4.52 3.27
C THR A 486 -28.47 4.41 1.92
N MET A 487 -28.57 5.51 1.17
CA MET A 487 -29.30 5.52 -0.10
C MET A 487 -28.56 4.73 -1.18
N THR A 488 -27.25 4.96 -1.33
CA THR A 488 -26.42 4.17 -2.26
C THR A 488 -26.34 2.70 -1.86
N THR A 489 -26.37 2.37 -0.57
CA THR A 489 -26.41 0.98 -0.09
C THR A 489 -27.73 0.29 -0.46
N LEU A 490 -28.87 0.93 -0.20
CA LEU A 490 -30.19 0.41 -0.56
C LEU A 490 -30.35 0.24 -2.07
N LEU A 491 -29.86 1.21 -2.85
CA LEU A 491 -29.82 1.14 -4.31
C LEU A 491 -28.97 -0.05 -4.78
N SER A 492 -27.77 -0.22 -4.22
CA SER A 492 -26.88 -1.33 -4.54
C SER A 492 -27.48 -2.69 -4.18
N CYS A 493 -28.23 -2.78 -3.07
CA CYS A 493 -29.00 -3.98 -2.73
C CYS A 493 -30.09 -4.26 -3.76
N GLY A 494 -30.73 -3.22 -4.32
CA GLY A 494 -31.69 -3.36 -5.42
C GLY A 494 -31.03 -3.86 -6.70
N GLU A 495 -29.85 -3.35 -7.04
CA GLU A 495 -29.04 -3.77 -8.19
C GLU A 495 -28.54 -5.21 -8.06
N MET A 496 -28.24 -5.68 -6.85
CA MET A 496 -27.98 -7.11 -6.61
C MET A 496 -29.19 -8.00 -7.02
N GLY A 497 -30.41 -7.45 -7.04
CA GLY A 497 -31.63 -8.13 -7.48
C GLY A 497 -31.59 -8.68 -8.90
N TRP A 498 -30.71 -8.17 -9.78
CA TRP A 498 -30.48 -8.75 -11.11
C TRP A 498 -30.08 -10.22 -11.06
N VAL A 499 -29.31 -10.64 -10.05
CA VAL A 499 -28.95 -12.04 -9.83
C VAL A 499 -30.20 -12.88 -9.56
N VAL A 500 -31.12 -12.37 -8.73
CA VAL A 500 -32.39 -13.04 -8.41
C VAL A 500 -33.27 -13.19 -9.67
N TYR A 501 -33.29 -12.18 -10.55
CA TYR A 501 -34.05 -12.28 -11.79
C TYR A 501 -33.52 -13.36 -12.73
N ILE A 502 -32.20 -13.49 -12.86
CA ILE A 502 -31.58 -14.56 -13.64
C ILE A 502 -31.87 -15.93 -13.04
N LEU A 503 -31.76 -16.08 -11.72
CA LEU A 503 -32.06 -17.35 -11.05
C LEU A 503 -33.53 -17.74 -11.29
N ASN A 504 -34.46 -16.80 -11.16
CA ASN A 504 -35.87 -17.05 -11.44
C ASN A 504 -36.11 -17.45 -12.90
N ASP A 505 -35.43 -16.82 -13.85
CA ASP A 505 -35.53 -17.15 -15.27
C ASP A 505 -34.94 -18.54 -15.58
N VAL A 506 -33.72 -18.84 -15.14
CA VAL A 506 -33.11 -20.17 -15.34
C VAL A 506 -33.95 -21.28 -14.69
N PHE A 507 -34.42 -21.07 -13.47
CA PHE A 507 -35.25 -22.05 -12.77
C PHE A 507 -36.70 -22.10 -13.26
N SER A 508 -37.18 -21.10 -14.02
CA SER A 508 -38.55 -21.09 -14.57
C SER A 508 -38.86 -22.30 -15.45
N VAL A 509 -37.83 -22.89 -16.09
CA VAL A 509 -37.95 -24.13 -16.87
C VAL A 509 -38.42 -25.30 -15.99
N MET A 510 -37.99 -25.34 -14.72
CA MET A 510 -38.33 -26.38 -13.76
C MET A 510 -39.57 -26.02 -12.91
N THR A 511 -39.68 -24.75 -12.50
CA THR A 511 -40.73 -24.28 -11.60
C THR A 511 -42.03 -23.93 -12.34
N GLY A 512 -41.95 -23.68 -13.65
CA GLY A 512 -43.08 -23.48 -14.55
C GLY A 512 -44.04 -22.39 -14.06
N GLN A 513 -45.32 -22.74 -13.92
CA GLN A 513 -46.38 -21.82 -13.52
C GLN A 513 -46.24 -21.29 -12.08
N VAL A 514 -45.45 -21.96 -11.23
CA VAL A 514 -45.22 -21.49 -9.85
C VAL A 514 -44.33 -20.24 -9.85
N THR A 515 -43.55 -20.00 -10.91
CA THR A 515 -42.64 -18.86 -11.04
C THR A 515 -43.32 -17.51 -10.80
N SER A 516 -44.48 -17.24 -11.41
CA SER A 516 -45.18 -15.96 -11.22
C SER A 516 -45.50 -15.66 -9.75
N ARG A 517 -45.81 -16.71 -8.96
CA ARG A 517 -46.25 -16.57 -7.57
C ARG A 517 -45.10 -16.23 -6.62
N TYR A 518 -43.93 -16.88 -6.77
CA TYR A 518 -42.80 -16.68 -5.86
C TYR A 518 -41.79 -15.64 -6.36
N ALA A 519 -41.73 -15.35 -7.66
CA ALA A 519 -40.63 -14.56 -8.21
C ALA A 519 -40.62 -13.12 -7.65
N TRP A 520 -41.77 -12.47 -7.46
CA TRP A 520 -41.82 -11.14 -6.85
C TRP A 520 -41.47 -11.18 -5.35
N LYS A 521 -41.96 -12.19 -4.63
CA LYS A 521 -41.68 -12.41 -3.20
C LYS A 521 -40.20 -12.62 -2.95
N SER A 522 -39.55 -13.45 -3.77
CA SER A 522 -38.10 -13.71 -3.67
C SER A 522 -37.27 -12.45 -3.84
N SER A 523 -37.60 -11.58 -4.80
CA SER A 523 -36.81 -10.36 -5.03
C SER A 523 -37.01 -9.31 -3.94
N VAL A 524 -38.25 -9.09 -3.49
CA VAL A 524 -38.52 -8.16 -2.37
C VAL A 524 -37.89 -8.69 -1.08
N GLY A 525 -38.03 -9.99 -0.82
CA GLY A 525 -37.45 -10.65 0.36
C GLY A 525 -35.93 -10.58 0.38
N VAL A 526 -35.27 -10.94 -0.73
CA VAL A 526 -33.80 -10.85 -0.84
C VAL A 526 -33.33 -9.41 -0.75
N TRP A 527 -34.02 -8.46 -1.39
CA TRP A 527 -33.68 -7.04 -1.30
C TRP A 527 -33.76 -6.52 0.14
N LEU A 528 -34.84 -6.84 0.87
CA LEU A 528 -34.99 -6.45 2.27
C LEU A 528 -33.93 -7.12 3.14
N ALA A 529 -33.69 -8.43 2.98
CA ALA A 529 -32.69 -9.15 3.74
C ALA A 529 -31.26 -8.63 3.48
N ALA A 530 -30.91 -8.36 2.22
CA ALA A 530 -29.61 -7.80 1.85
C ALA A 530 -29.44 -6.37 2.38
N SER A 531 -30.52 -5.57 2.39
CA SER A 531 -30.54 -4.22 2.94
C SER A 531 -30.34 -4.23 4.46
N VAL A 532 -31.08 -5.09 5.17
CA VAL A 532 -30.94 -5.26 6.62
C VAL A 532 -29.53 -5.74 6.96
N TRP A 533 -29.02 -6.76 6.27
CA TRP A 533 -27.65 -7.23 6.47
C TRP A 533 -26.64 -6.11 6.23
N SER A 534 -26.80 -5.34 5.16
CA SER A 534 -25.83 -4.30 4.79
C SER A 534 -25.83 -3.09 5.72
N LEU A 535 -26.98 -2.76 6.31
CA LEU A 535 -27.10 -1.66 7.27
C LEU A 535 -26.72 -2.07 8.69
N VAL A 536 -27.07 -3.29 9.12
CA VAL A 536 -26.77 -3.79 10.48
C VAL A 536 -25.31 -4.20 10.62
N SER A 537 -24.74 -4.80 9.58
CA SER A 537 -23.35 -5.22 9.53
C SER A 537 -22.71 -4.64 8.26
N PRO A 538 -22.17 -3.41 8.29
CA PRO A 538 -21.48 -2.83 7.14
C PRO A 538 -20.12 -3.51 6.90
N VAL A 539 -19.61 -3.44 5.67
CA VAL A 539 -18.28 -3.97 5.31
C VAL A 539 -17.22 -3.24 6.13
N ARG A 540 -16.28 -3.99 6.71
CA ARG A 540 -15.12 -3.44 7.40
C ARG A 540 -13.86 -3.71 6.60
N HIS A 541 -12.97 -2.73 6.55
CA HIS A 541 -11.63 -2.92 6.05
C HIS A 541 -10.77 -3.58 7.14
N ALA A 542 -9.76 -4.33 6.73
CA ALA A 542 -8.69 -4.79 7.61
C ALA A 542 -7.35 -4.36 7.02
N VAL A 543 -6.41 -3.97 7.88
CA VAL A 543 -5.04 -3.62 7.48
C VAL A 543 -4.11 -4.47 8.32
N SER A 544 -3.25 -5.23 7.66
CA SER A 544 -2.17 -5.97 8.32
C SER A 544 -0.83 -5.37 7.90
N ILE A 545 0.00 -5.03 8.88
CA ILE A 545 1.34 -4.49 8.64
C ILE A 545 2.33 -5.56 9.08
N ASP A 546 2.94 -6.22 8.09
CA ASP A 546 3.97 -7.22 8.32
C ASP A 546 5.04 -7.05 7.24
N ARG A 547 6.06 -6.25 7.57
CA ARG A 547 7.13 -5.92 6.64
C ARG A 547 8.10 -7.07 6.51
N GLN A 548 8.02 -7.78 5.40
CA GLN A 548 8.93 -8.85 5.02
C GLN A 548 9.80 -8.40 3.84
N CYS A 549 11.12 -8.53 3.97
CA CYS A 549 12.06 -8.15 2.93
C CYS A 549 12.91 -9.34 2.50
N THR A 550 13.05 -9.55 1.20
CA THR A 550 13.91 -10.53 0.57
C THR A 550 15.02 -9.84 -0.21
N ALA A 551 16.23 -10.41 -0.15
CA ALA A 551 17.36 -9.93 -0.93
C ALA A 551 17.35 -10.60 -2.31
N ASP A 552 16.92 -9.86 -3.33
CA ASP A 552 16.99 -10.31 -4.73
C ASP A 552 18.45 -10.45 -5.16
N VAL A 553 19.27 -9.48 -4.76
CA VAL A 553 20.73 -9.50 -4.92
C VAL A 553 21.37 -9.04 -3.62
N VAL A 554 22.13 -9.93 -2.98
CA VAL A 554 22.79 -9.67 -1.70
C VAL A 554 23.63 -8.39 -1.79
N ASP A 555 23.41 -7.47 -0.84
CA ASP A 555 24.11 -6.19 -0.74
C ASP A 555 23.94 -5.29 -1.99
N PHE A 556 22.87 -5.46 -2.79
CA PHE A 556 22.61 -4.61 -3.95
C PHE A 556 21.13 -4.26 -4.15
N THR A 557 20.21 -5.21 -3.99
CA THR A 557 18.76 -4.99 -4.22
C THR A 557 17.92 -5.77 -3.22
N LEU A 558 16.93 -5.09 -2.63
CA LEU A 558 15.94 -5.65 -1.71
C LEU A 558 14.52 -5.47 -2.27
N SER A 559 13.72 -6.52 -2.19
CA SER A 559 12.28 -6.51 -2.43
C SER A 559 11.56 -6.66 -1.10
N CYS A 560 10.67 -5.72 -0.77
CA CYS A 560 9.95 -5.70 0.50
C CYS A 560 8.44 -5.66 0.27
N HIS A 561 7.71 -6.55 0.93
CA HIS A 561 6.26 -6.47 1.07
C HIS A 561 5.95 -5.91 2.46
N SER A 562 5.26 -4.78 2.53
CA SER A 562 5.10 -4.02 3.79
C SER A 562 3.76 -4.17 4.48
N ALA A 563 2.67 -4.28 3.73
CA ALA A 563 1.33 -4.33 4.29
C ALA A 563 0.32 -4.91 3.31
N THR A 564 -0.75 -5.49 3.84
CA THR A 564 -1.97 -5.85 3.09
C THR A 564 -3.14 -4.99 3.55
N PHE A 565 -3.83 -4.38 2.58
CA PHE A 565 -5.06 -3.62 2.76
C PHE A 565 -6.23 -4.44 2.24
N GLU A 566 -6.96 -5.06 3.16
CA GLU A 566 -8.16 -5.81 2.84
C GLU A 566 -9.38 -4.89 2.82
N ILE A 567 -9.70 -4.38 1.64
CA ILE A 567 -10.91 -3.57 1.44
C ILE A 567 -12.10 -4.44 1.03
N GLY A 568 -11.85 -5.61 0.44
CA GLY A 568 -12.88 -6.54 0.01
C GLY A 568 -13.09 -7.71 0.97
N GLN A 569 -14.34 -8.10 1.19
CA GLN A 569 -14.70 -9.27 2.01
C GLN A 569 -15.29 -10.39 1.16
N VAL A 570 -14.51 -11.46 0.96
CA VAL A 570 -14.92 -12.63 0.14
C VAL A 570 -16.12 -13.35 0.77
N ASP A 571 -16.12 -13.53 2.09
CA ASP A 571 -17.21 -14.20 2.81
C ASP A 571 -18.55 -13.51 2.60
N ARG A 572 -18.52 -12.17 2.58
CA ARG A 572 -19.71 -11.36 2.32
C ARG A 572 -20.14 -11.43 0.86
N PHE A 573 -19.19 -11.40 -0.07
CA PHE A 573 -19.48 -11.56 -1.50
C PHE A 573 -20.19 -12.89 -1.77
N VAL A 574 -19.64 -14.00 -1.26
CA VAL A 574 -20.24 -15.34 -1.37
C VAL A 574 -21.56 -15.40 -0.60
N GLY A 575 -21.63 -14.80 0.59
CA GLY A 575 -22.81 -14.75 1.43
C GLY A 575 -23.99 -14.04 0.77
N LEU A 576 -23.77 -12.93 0.08
CA LEU A 576 -24.80 -12.21 -0.68
C LEU A 576 -25.27 -13.03 -1.89
N LEU A 577 -24.37 -13.64 -2.66
CA LEU A 577 -24.77 -14.56 -3.73
C LEU A 577 -25.56 -15.76 -3.21
N GLY A 578 -25.14 -16.31 -2.07
CA GLY A 578 -25.84 -17.37 -1.34
C GLY A 578 -27.24 -16.93 -0.91
N LEU A 579 -27.39 -15.70 -0.39
CA LEU A 579 -28.68 -15.12 -0.02
C LEU A 579 -29.63 -15.03 -1.22
N ALA A 580 -29.13 -14.63 -2.39
CA ALA A 580 -29.93 -14.61 -3.62
C ALA A 580 -30.41 -16.02 -4.02
N GLY A 581 -29.51 -17.02 -3.97
CA GLY A 581 -29.83 -18.42 -4.26
C GLY A 581 -30.83 -19.02 -3.28
N VAL A 582 -30.52 -18.96 -1.98
CA VAL A 582 -31.37 -19.49 -0.89
C VAL A 582 -32.71 -18.79 -0.86
N GLY A 583 -32.74 -17.46 -1.04
CA GLY A 583 -33.99 -16.69 -1.10
C GLY A 583 -34.94 -17.15 -2.21
N CYS A 584 -34.42 -17.47 -3.39
CA CYS A 584 -35.20 -18.08 -4.48
C CYS A 584 -35.76 -19.44 -4.08
N VAL A 585 -34.92 -20.34 -3.53
CA VAL A 585 -35.31 -21.70 -3.16
C VAL A 585 -36.35 -21.71 -2.04
N VAL A 586 -36.16 -20.91 -0.99
CA VAL A 586 -37.09 -20.80 0.15
C VAL A 586 -38.42 -20.24 -0.33
N SER A 587 -38.42 -19.19 -1.16
CA SER A 587 -39.66 -18.61 -1.70
C SER A 587 -40.45 -19.64 -2.52
N TYR A 588 -39.75 -20.42 -3.34
CA TYR A 588 -40.36 -21.51 -4.10
C TYR A 588 -40.94 -22.62 -3.19
N ALA A 589 -40.17 -23.04 -2.18
CA ALA A 589 -40.59 -24.09 -1.25
C ALA A 589 -41.83 -23.67 -0.43
N ILE A 590 -41.91 -22.40 -0.01
CA ILE A 590 -43.07 -21.84 0.69
C ILE A 590 -44.31 -21.90 -0.21
N GLU A 591 -44.22 -21.43 -1.46
CA GLU A 591 -45.36 -21.50 -2.39
C GLU A 591 -45.81 -22.93 -2.68
N ARG A 592 -44.87 -23.86 -2.82
CA ARG A 592 -45.18 -25.27 -3.05
C ARG A 592 -45.79 -25.93 -1.81
N GLY A 593 -45.32 -25.59 -0.61
CA GLY A 593 -45.80 -26.09 0.68
C GLY A 593 -47.16 -25.53 1.09
N LEU A 594 -47.50 -24.29 0.71
CA LEU A 594 -48.82 -23.68 0.90
C LEU A 594 -49.92 -24.30 0.02
N GLY A 595 -49.64 -25.44 -0.63
CA GLY A 595 -50.64 -26.18 -1.38
C GLY A 595 -51.08 -25.45 -2.63
N SER A 596 -50.14 -24.79 -3.33
CA SER A 596 -50.32 -24.28 -4.70
C SER A 596 -50.72 -25.44 -5.62
N ARG A 597 -51.98 -25.87 -5.55
CA ARG A 597 -52.65 -26.68 -6.56
C ARG A 597 -52.50 -25.89 -7.85
N GLY A 598 -51.90 -26.50 -8.86
CA GLY A 598 -51.76 -25.91 -10.18
C GLY A 598 -53.14 -25.45 -10.62
N ALA A 599 -53.39 -24.15 -10.53
CA ALA A 599 -54.52 -23.59 -11.23
C ALA A 599 -54.18 -23.87 -12.70
N ASN A 600 -55.03 -24.63 -13.39
CA ASN A 600 -54.98 -24.79 -14.84
C ASN A 600 -55.27 -23.43 -15.50
N THR A 601 -54.46 -22.41 -15.24
CA THR A 601 -54.45 -21.19 -16.01
C THR A 601 -53.90 -21.58 -17.37
N GLN A 602 -54.74 -21.43 -18.40
CA GLN A 602 -54.29 -21.57 -19.77
C GLN A 602 -53.19 -20.54 -20.00
N ILE A 603 -51.98 -21.00 -20.29
CA ILE A 603 -50.86 -20.14 -20.66
C ILE A 603 -50.69 -20.27 -22.16
N SER A 604 -50.47 -19.15 -22.83
CA SER A 604 -50.13 -19.15 -24.25
C SER A 604 -48.85 -19.95 -24.48
N LYS A 605 -48.85 -20.76 -25.54
CA LYS A 605 -47.68 -21.54 -25.99
C LYS A 605 -46.94 -20.85 -27.14
N SER A 606 -47.31 -19.60 -27.44
CA SER A 606 -46.74 -18.86 -28.57
C SER A 606 -45.22 -18.74 -28.46
N LEU A 607 -44.52 -19.15 -29.51
CA LEU A 607 -43.06 -19.07 -29.62
C LEU A 607 -42.54 -17.62 -29.70
N LEU A 608 -43.43 -16.64 -29.94
CA LEU A 608 -43.10 -15.22 -29.95
C LEU A 608 -42.89 -14.65 -28.53
N LEU A 609 -43.37 -15.34 -27.50
CA LEU A 609 -43.14 -15.00 -26.10
C LEU A 609 -41.77 -15.54 -25.65
N HIS A 610 -40.98 -14.67 -25.03
CA HIS A 610 -39.81 -15.09 -24.28
C HIS A 610 -40.25 -15.94 -23.08
N SER A 611 -39.45 -16.94 -22.69
CA SER A 611 -39.78 -17.86 -21.58
C SER A 611 -40.17 -17.13 -20.29
N VAL A 612 -39.45 -16.06 -19.96
CA VAL A 612 -39.74 -15.22 -18.79
C VAL A 612 -41.10 -14.54 -18.90
N ALA A 613 -41.44 -13.98 -20.06
CA ALA A 613 -42.72 -13.34 -20.30
C ALA A 613 -43.87 -14.35 -20.24
N GLN A 614 -43.66 -15.56 -20.77
CA GLN A 614 -44.65 -16.64 -20.75
C GLN A 614 -45.07 -17.03 -19.32
N PHE A 615 -44.13 -17.05 -18.37
CA PHE A 615 -44.42 -17.45 -16.99
C PHE A 615 -44.67 -16.28 -16.04
N GLN A 616 -44.28 -15.06 -16.37
CA GLN A 616 -44.45 -13.90 -15.49
C GLN A 616 -45.63 -13.01 -15.88
N PHE A 617 -45.92 -12.81 -17.17
CA PHE A 617 -47.02 -11.94 -17.57
C PHE A 617 -48.38 -12.46 -17.11
N GLU A 618 -49.23 -11.53 -16.70
CA GLU A 618 -50.65 -11.80 -16.47
C GLU A 618 -51.33 -11.93 -17.83
N GLN A 619 -51.78 -13.15 -18.15
CA GLN A 619 -52.39 -13.48 -19.44
C GLN A 619 -53.91 -13.63 -19.33
N THR A 620 -54.44 -13.89 -18.13
CA THR A 620 -55.84 -14.29 -17.93
C THR A 620 -56.88 -13.29 -18.49
N PRO A 621 -56.72 -11.95 -18.34
CA PRO A 621 -57.71 -11.02 -18.89
C PRO A 621 -57.54 -10.75 -20.40
N TRP A 622 -56.49 -11.29 -21.02
CA TRP A 622 -56.13 -11.08 -22.44
C TRP A 622 -56.20 -12.37 -23.27
N LEU A 623 -56.75 -13.44 -22.70
CA LEU A 623 -56.98 -14.71 -23.38
C LEU A 623 -58.42 -14.77 -23.89
N CYS A 624 -58.58 -15.07 -25.18
CA CYS A 624 -59.89 -15.27 -25.74
C CYS A 624 -59.87 -16.23 -26.94
N GLY A 625 -60.78 -17.22 -26.94
CA GLY A 625 -60.86 -18.24 -27.99
C GLY A 625 -59.58 -19.10 -28.11
N GLY A 626 -58.80 -19.23 -27.02
CA GLY A 626 -57.50 -19.92 -27.05
C GLY A 626 -56.34 -19.10 -27.63
N MET A 627 -56.58 -17.85 -28.03
CA MET A 627 -55.58 -16.89 -28.54
C MET A 627 -55.21 -15.89 -27.45
N TYR A 628 -53.95 -15.50 -27.37
CA TYR A 628 -53.48 -14.49 -26.42
C TYR A 628 -53.28 -13.15 -27.12
N TYR A 629 -54.02 -12.13 -26.70
CA TYR A 629 -53.93 -10.78 -27.24
C TYR A 629 -52.91 -9.98 -26.44
N LEU A 630 -51.66 -9.93 -26.91
CA LEU A 630 -50.59 -9.22 -26.21
C LEU A 630 -50.68 -7.72 -26.47
N ASP A 631 -50.87 -6.92 -25.42
CA ASP A 631 -50.87 -5.46 -25.53
C ASP A 631 -49.50 -4.93 -26.01
N ARG A 632 -49.48 -3.78 -26.70
CA ARG A 632 -48.25 -3.27 -27.34
C ARG A 632 -47.15 -2.89 -26.35
N ALA A 633 -47.51 -2.50 -25.12
CA ALA A 633 -46.53 -2.19 -24.10
C ALA A 633 -45.85 -3.47 -23.61
N SER A 634 -46.62 -4.50 -23.27
CA SER A 634 -46.10 -5.83 -22.91
C SER A 634 -45.37 -6.50 -24.08
N ALA A 635 -45.80 -6.28 -25.33
CA ALA A 635 -45.10 -6.70 -26.53
C ALA A 635 -43.69 -6.09 -26.60
N MET A 636 -43.57 -4.78 -26.34
CA MET A 636 -42.28 -4.10 -26.32
C MET A 636 -41.37 -4.62 -25.19
N LEU A 637 -41.89 -4.89 -24.00
CA LEU A 637 -41.14 -5.55 -22.91
C LEU A 637 -40.64 -6.94 -23.33
N ASN A 638 -41.47 -7.70 -24.05
CA ASN A 638 -41.15 -9.00 -24.62
C ASN A 638 -40.27 -8.92 -25.89
N GLY A 639 -39.85 -7.74 -26.33
CA GLY A 639 -38.97 -7.55 -27.49
C GLY A 639 -39.67 -7.71 -28.83
N LEU A 640 -40.98 -7.49 -28.89
CA LEU A 640 -41.78 -7.46 -30.10
C LEU A 640 -42.15 -6.01 -30.42
N LEU A 641 -41.69 -5.50 -31.56
CA LEU A 641 -42.07 -4.18 -32.07
C LEU A 641 -43.10 -4.34 -33.18
N SER A 642 -44.31 -3.83 -32.96
CA SER A 642 -45.41 -4.00 -33.92
C SER A 642 -45.78 -2.70 -34.63
N ILE A 643 -45.96 -2.79 -35.95
CA ILE A 643 -46.53 -1.74 -36.79
C ILE A 643 -47.78 -2.31 -37.47
N ARG A 644 -48.86 -1.54 -37.52
CA ARG A 644 -50.09 -1.96 -38.21
C ARG A 644 -49.98 -1.57 -39.69
N ALA A 645 -50.05 -2.56 -40.56
CA ALA A 645 -50.04 -2.35 -42.01
C ALA A 645 -51.40 -1.83 -42.51
N PRO A 646 -51.47 -1.18 -43.69
CA PRO A 646 -52.71 -0.64 -44.25
C PRO A 646 -53.80 -1.69 -44.50
N ASN A 647 -53.41 -2.94 -44.77
CA ASN A 647 -54.30 -4.08 -44.95
C ASN A 647 -54.83 -4.67 -43.61
N GLY A 648 -54.51 -4.03 -42.49
CA GLY A 648 -54.96 -4.44 -41.15
C GLY A 648 -54.06 -5.46 -40.45
N ALA A 649 -53.11 -6.08 -41.15
CA ALA A 649 -52.17 -7.04 -40.57
C ALA A 649 -51.14 -6.37 -39.65
N TYR A 650 -50.59 -7.12 -38.70
CA TYR A 650 -49.52 -6.66 -37.82
C TYR A 650 -48.16 -7.11 -38.35
N LEU A 651 -47.30 -6.15 -38.71
CA LEU A 651 -45.90 -6.41 -38.98
C LEU A 651 -45.14 -6.33 -37.65
N VAL A 652 -44.59 -7.45 -37.20
CA VAL A 652 -43.94 -7.59 -35.89
C VAL A 652 -42.46 -7.91 -36.08
N MET A 653 -41.57 -7.02 -35.64
CA MET A 653 -40.14 -7.31 -35.52
C MET A 653 -39.90 -7.98 -34.18
N ASP A 654 -39.35 -9.18 -34.19
CA ASP A 654 -38.86 -9.83 -32.99
C ASP A 654 -37.37 -9.55 -32.82
N VAL A 655 -37.04 -8.75 -31.81
CA VAL A 655 -35.65 -8.37 -31.48
C VAL A 655 -34.83 -9.58 -31.02
N LYS A 656 -35.49 -10.64 -30.52
CA LYS A 656 -34.82 -11.86 -30.05
C LYS A 656 -34.22 -12.65 -31.21
N THR A 657 -34.96 -12.76 -32.32
CA THR A 657 -34.55 -13.50 -33.53
C THR A 657 -34.01 -12.58 -34.64
N TRP A 658 -34.15 -11.25 -34.49
CA TRP A 658 -33.85 -10.25 -35.52
C TRP A 658 -34.64 -10.46 -36.82
N GLN A 659 -35.84 -11.03 -36.70
CA GLN A 659 -36.72 -11.35 -37.84
C GLN A 659 -38.01 -10.53 -37.83
N TRP A 660 -38.56 -10.32 -39.03
CA TRP A 660 -39.86 -9.72 -39.23
C TRP A 660 -40.90 -10.79 -39.51
N PHE A 661 -42.01 -10.74 -38.78
CA PHE A 661 -43.16 -11.63 -38.92
C PHE A 661 -44.39 -10.83 -39.32
N VAL A 662 -45.23 -11.41 -40.17
CA VAL A 662 -46.56 -10.86 -40.49
C VAL A 662 -47.58 -11.68 -39.73
N VAL A 663 -48.25 -11.05 -38.77
CA VAL A 663 -49.32 -11.65 -37.98
C VAL A 663 -50.66 -11.20 -38.59
N PRO A 664 -51.41 -12.10 -39.24
CA PRO A 664 -52.70 -11.77 -39.84
C PRO A 664 -53.77 -11.48 -38.76
N VAL A 665 -54.82 -10.77 -39.15
CA VAL A 665 -56.00 -10.57 -38.29
C VAL A 665 -56.74 -11.92 -38.18
N PRO A 666 -57.21 -12.35 -37.00
CA PRO A 666 -57.84 -13.65 -36.83
C PRO A 666 -59.14 -13.78 -37.65
N ASP A 667 -59.34 -14.92 -38.31
CA ASP A 667 -60.55 -15.20 -39.10
C ASP A 667 -61.82 -15.33 -38.22
N THR A 668 -61.66 -15.76 -36.96
CA THR A 668 -62.72 -15.81 -35.94
C THR A 668 -62.37 -14.90 -34.76
N PRO A 669 -62.63 -13.59 -34.84
CA PRO A 669 -62.42 -12.67 -33.74
C PRO A 669 -63.32 -13.02 -32.55
N CYS A 670 -62.88 -12.71 -31.34
CA CYS A 670 -63.71 -12.85 -30.15
C CYS A 670 -64.95 -11.98 -30.23
N THR A 671 -66.13 -12.56 -30.00
CA THR A 671 -67.42 -11.86 -30.06
C THR A 671 -68.13 -11.92 -28.71
N PRO A 672 -68.41 -10.78 -28.06
CA PRO A 672 -68.02 -9.41 -28.42
C PRO A 672 -66.53 -9.13 -28.16
N MET A 673 -65.87 -8.39 -29.07
CA MET A 673 -64.45 -8.06 -28.93
C MET A 673 -64.30 -6.88 -27.96
N PRO A 674 -63.58 -7.03 -26.83
CA PRO A 674 -63.28 -5.92 -25.94
C PRO A 674 -62.51 -4.81 -26.69
N PRO A 675 -62.77 -3.52 -26.41
CA PRO A 675 -62.08 -2.41 -27.07
C PRO A 675 -60.55 -2.44 -26.83
N SER A 676 -60.09 -3.06 -25.75
CA SER A 676 -58.67 -3.27 -25.46
C SER A 676 -57.98 -4.20 -26.49
N PHE A 677 -58.68 -5.21 -27.02
CA PHE A 677 -58.07 -6.19 -27.92
C PHE A 677 -57.83 -5.64 -29.33
N VAL A 678 -58.51 -4.55 -29.71
CA VAL A 678 -58.31 -3.85 -30.99
C VAL A 678 -56.89 -3.27 -31.11
N HIS A 679 -56.27 -2.96 -29.98
CA HIS A 679 -54.92 -2.40 -29.90
C HIS A 679 -53.84 -3.46 -29.67
N ALA A 680 -54.22 -4.71 -29.39
CA ALA A 680 -53.32 -5.81 -29.06
C ALA A 680 -52.95 -6.68 -30.27
N ILE A 681 -51.83 -7.41 -30.14
CA ILE A 681 -51.30 -8.33 -31.14
C ILE A 681 -51.87 -9.72 -30.85
N PRO A 682 -52.60 -10.36 -31.77
CA PRO A 682 -53.11 -11.71 -31.58
C PRO A 682 -51.96 -12.72 -31.74
N LEU A 683 -51.58 -13.39 -30.66
CA LEU A 683 -50.59 -14.45 -30.67
C LEU A 683 -51.28 -15.82 -30.75
N ALA A 684 -51.03 -16.54 -31.84
CA ALA A 684 -51.43 -17.94 -31.98
C ALA A 684 -50.57 -18.84 -31.08
N ASN A 685 -51.21 -19.88 -30.54
CA ASN A 685 -50.56 -20.91 -29.75
C ASN A 685 -49.78 -21.90 -30.59
#